data_AF-A0A8T1B566-F1
#
_entry.id   AF-A0A8T1B566-F1
#
_cell.length_a   1.000
_cell.length_b   1.000
_cell.length_c   1.000
_cell.angle_alpha   90.00
_cell.angle_beta   90.00
_cell.angle_gamma   90.00
#
_symmetry.space_group_name_H-M   'P 1'
#
loop_
_entity.id
_entity.type
_entity.pdbx_description
1 polymer ?
#
loop_
_entity_poly.entity_id
_entity_poly.type
_entity_poly.pdbx_seq_one_letter_code
_entity_poly.pdbx_strand_id
1 'polypeptide(L)'
;MARKKVKQSAVMSDKCFRLLRLKHEMQSDVKVLKAVVDEVDVLRLCRLLGMTVADEDNPHEFEFGMFNSIDYDVDFARFIREKLVTGSGEEQEGEDQVEIGCLFGKQLEVKGELTRMGFWSSNCEDGLSSEDQGVYCIERSGDHRQLVVFAWLDSGLFEPEAIRNTPAYVLRFLITLSSNITCCLSQEDFQRVKNEVDATSDSSSMRWNSCSVAFRVQKQVEQQDDMSSGEVTKVSIPRFDRATAVWFVDGVVPAVAVECATPSTTEMVPHSKSMLIPELAEWITMKQKSFAVHFPPKRLHLVAQVRDELLVMCGQSPDDELAKLRRKLDKRLEGAKDRLSRESCEYAKTIYDEAVRDARMLFTVRCPSNSARMNRVQRQYEGFLRKWEKCDVFRNMNYHEYKMIYLPERIQTHMKALDEALKIDRSAFEETLTKVVVDDPLSPESGNGIWDLVQNVTRGAFGLVLGRSNGQFSSNLQDALDDRQLRLVGIWTDAVKQFVARVEAAERDQRIQQSTHDREIHFDQEKEDILRRTFNRFRANLKSSDGRLSIKIEKLMCTSDGTAVNIAWNEEVEKEPTKVIRLHQLDSSSPAKLSPMGRMEIEPGLELLKLATVKVGLVIAILVKENRTIVRRIQFPLQRNQKAEQSVVRTFGHACSLCSIRASDRRVAFLFAVRPGRLGNVAFCRFNESFTSVEATQSIDMDASFSLASPLVDILLTERSLCAVDGNGVFQSFDIRTRRTSKKAAFGGCKAESDADNKWVGGLLSFADELVVGRTRMDGNKRLTVTSISSEDHRALPTAALEVNTPSAKLDVGGTDDVLYVVNTSNGTIYSSKLSVTVRSDSYRIQRSGNGAKSCRLQADQKGKGAATEHWLRVFYHVFEKFPVRSLIDMSVNPDVLFSLDLEVAVPDGGKEEMDDAATVCMTYFNNLMVDLRRLNKPLSGLNLLKKLKCRSSEQISDSTGLKVASLRRVLVAIVSFAPVQICRAEENMLKLLHDGEDNANSANEGGRTSSSSKNDSTGTDASEIAQSIRFGLLSPLLESWNGRCVVVTSMGKQST
;
A
#
# COMPACT_ATOMS: atom_id res chain seq x y z
N MET A 1 -37.55 -21.06 -48.94
CA MET A 1 -37.62 -22.03 -47.82
C MET A 1 -36.85 -23.27 -48.22
N ALA A 2 -35.65 -23.45 -47.70
CA ALA A 2 -34.92 -24.71 -47.72
C ALA A 2 -34.13 -24.73 -46.41
N ARG A 3 -34.73 -25.32 -45.36
CA ARG A 3 -34.02 -25.61 -44.12
C ARG A 3 -32.94 -26.63 -44.48
N LYS A 4 -31.67 -26.20 -44.53
CA LYS A 4 -30.54 -27.13 -44.43
C LYS A 4 -30.68 -27.82 -43.08
N LYS A 5 -31.18 -29.07 -43.08
CA LYS A 5 -31.08 -29.96 -41.92
C LYS A 5 -29.58 -30.14 -41.66
N VAL A 6 -29.11 -29.60 -40.54
CA VAL A 6 -27.83 -30.03 -39.95
C VAL A 6 -28.00 -31.52 -39.64
N LYS A 7 -27.25 -32.39 -40.33
CA LYS A 7 -27.16 -33.81 -39.98
C LYS A 7 -26.35 -33.89 -38.68
N GLN A 8 -27.02 -33.79 -37.54
CA GLN A 8 -26.52 -34.42 -36.31
C GLN A 8 -26.56 -35.94 -36.53
N SER A 9 -25.53 -36.65 -36.06
CA SER A 9 -25.29 -38.09 -36.26
C SER A 9 -26.59 -38.88 -36.23
N ALA A 10 -27.01 -39.41 -37.37
CA ALA A 10 -28.19 -40.26 -37.45
C ALA A 10 -27.92 -41.51 -36.60
N VAL A 11 -28.82 -41.84 -35.69
CA VAL A 11 -28.76 -43.08 -34.92
C VAL A 11 -28.90 -44.25 -35.88
N MET A 12 -27.89 -45.14 -35.88
CA MET A 12 -27.73 -46.19 -36.88
C MET A 12 -28.71 -47.35 -36.65
N SER A 13 -28.93 -47.74 -35.39
CA SER A 13 -29.88 -48.77 -34.93
C SER A 13 -29.88 -48.81 -33.38
N ASP A 14 -30.90 -49.38 -32.75
CA ASP A 14 -30.94 -49.62 -31.30
C ASP A 14 -29.95 -50.70 -30.84
N LYS A 15 -29.46 -51.51 -31.77
CA LYS A 15 -28.54 -52.64 -31.49
C LYS A 15 -27.14 -52.46 -32.07
N CYS A 16 -26.85 -51.33 -32.71
CA CYS A 16 -25.54 -51.02 -33.30
C CYS A 16 -24.99 -49.74 -32.68
N PHE A 17 -23.82 -49.84 -32.05
CA PHE A 17 -23.18 -48.78 -31.27
C PHE A 17 -21.82 -48.46 -31.87
N ARG A 18 -21.53 -47.19 -32.15
CA ARG A 18 -20.17 -46.77 -32.54
C ARG A 18 -19.30 -46.66 -31.29
N LEU A 19 -18.22 -47.43 -31.22
CA LEU A 19 -17.28 -47.36 -30.09
C LEU A 19 -16.16 -46.35 -30.35
N LEU A 20 -15.60 -46.38 -31.56
CA LEU A 20 -14.57 -45.44 -32.02
C LEU A 20 -14.99 -44.79 -33.33
N ARG A 21 -14.89 -43.47 -33.40
CA ARG A 21 -15.03 -42.71 -34.64
C ARG A 21 -13.66 -42.31 -35.19
N LEU A 22 -13.47 -42.38 -36.51
CA LEU A 22 -12.28 -41.86 -37.17
C LEU A 22 -12.56 -40.44 -37.69
N LYS A 23 -12.03 -39.43 -37.00
CA LYS A 23 -12.22 -38.02 -37.33
C LYS A 23 -10.99 -37.47 -38.05
N HIS A 24 -11.22 -36.73 -39.13
CA HIS A 24 -10.16 -35.96 -39.77
C HIS A 24 -9.94 -34.63 -39.04
N GLU A 25 -8.69 -34.35 -38.73
CA GLU A 25 -8.26 -33.12 -38.08
C GLU A 25 -7.11 -32.50 -38.89
N MET A 26 -7.09 -31.17 -39.01
CA MET A 26 -5.95 -30.46 -39.57
C MET A 26 -4.96 -30.14 -38.46
N GLN A 27 -3.73 -30.62 -38.58
CA GLN A 27 -2.66 -30.40 -37.61
C GLN A 27 -1.44 -29.84 -38.35
N SER A 28 -1.09 -28.58 -38.10
CA SER A 28 0.04 -27.89 -38.76
C SER A 28 0.02 -28.05 -40.29
N ASP A 29 -1.14 -27.76 -40.90
CA ASP A 29 -1.43 -27.89 -42.34
C ASP A 29 -1.45 -29.32 -42.91
N VAL A 30 -1.38 -30.36 -42.06
CA VAL A 30 -1.49 -31.76 -42.47
C VAL A 30 -2.81 -32.36 -41.98
N LYS A 31 -3.58 -32.99 -42.87
CA LYS A 31 -4.80 -33.73 -42.52
C LYS A 31 -4.43 -35.07 -41.86
N VAL A 32 -4.67 -35.20 -40.56
CA VAL A 32 -4.42 -36.41 -39.77
C VAL A 32 -5.77 -37.08 -39.45
N LEU A 33 -5.80 -38.41 -39.47
CA LEU A 33 -6.97 -39.19 -39.07
C LEU A 33 -6.76 -39.67 -37.62
N LYS A 34 -7.65 -39.24 -36.71
CA LYS A 34 -7.60 -39.51 -35.28
C LYS A 34 -8.76 -40.43 -34.87
N ALA A 35 -8.48 -41.41 -34.02
CA ALA A 35 -9.52 -42.23 -33.37
C ALA A 35 -9.99 -41.53 -32.09
N VAL A 36 -11.30 -41.41 -31.92
CA VAL A 36 -11.94 -40.79 -30.75
C VAL A 36 -13.03 -41.73 -30.25
N VAL A 37 -13.16 -41.89 -28.93
CA VAL A 37 -14.27 -42.65 -28.33
C VAL A 37 -15.57 -41.90 -28.55
N ASP A 38 -16.60 -42.59 -29.01
CA ASP A 38 -17.94 -42.00 -29.13
C ASP A 38 -18.68 -42.15 -27.79
N GLU A 39 -18.57 -41.12 -26.94
CA GLU A 39 -19.09 -41.17 -25.57
C GLU A 39 -20.59 -41.47 -25.51
N VAL A 40 -21.36 -40.91 -26.46
CA VAL A 40 -22.81 -41.06 -26.50
C VAL A 40 -23.19 -42.52 -26.79
N ASP A 41 -22.58 -43.12 -27.81
CA ASP A 41 -22.87 -44.52 -28.18
C ASP A 41 -22.30 -45.52 -27.17
N VAL A 42 -21.20 -45.19 -26.48
CA VAL A 42 -20.69 -46.00 -25.36
C VAL A 42 -21.65 -45.96 -24.17
N LEU A 43 -22.23 -44.80 -23.85
CA LEU A 43 -23.27 -44.71 -22.81
C LEU A 43 -24.55 -45.47 -23.24
N ARG A 44 -24.95 -45.38 -24.52
CA ARG A 44 -26.03 -46.20 -25.11
C ARG A 44 -25.82 -47.70 -24.89
N LEU A 45 -24.61 -48.16 -25.17
CA LEU A 45 -24.20 -49.54 -24.89
C LEU A 45 -24.25 -49.86 -23.38
N CYS A 46 -23.80 -48.94 -22.51
CA CYS A 46 -23.83 -49.17 -21.06
C CYS A 46 -25.26 -49.32 -20.51
N ARG A 47 -26.24 -48.55 -21.01
CA ARG A 47 -27.65 -48.71 -20.63
C ARG A 47 -28.21 -50.05 -21.07
N LEU A 48 -27.92 -50.46 -22.31
CA LEU A 48 -28.28 -51.80 -22.79
C LEU A 48 -27.67 -52.89 -21.89
N LEU A 49 -26.46 -52.65 -21.39
CA LEU A 49 -25.75 -53.57 -20.49
C LEU A 49 -26.19 -53.45 -19.01
N GLY A 50 -27.15 -52.60 -18.68
CA GLY A 50 -27.79 -52.53 -17.36
C GLY A 50 -27.46 -51.28 -16.53
N MET A 51 -26.94 -50.20 -17.13
CA MET A 51 -26.77 -48.91 -16.45
C MET A 51 -28.12 -48.24 -16.19
N THR A 52 -28.42 -47.97 -14.92
CA THR A 52 -29.60 -47.20 -14.50
C THR A 52 -29.33 -45.71 -14.61
N VAL A 53 -30.29 -44.96 -15.13
CA VAL A 53 -30.22 -43.51 -15.34
C VAL A 53 -31.14 -42.80 -14.35
N ALA A 54 -30.72 -41.67 -13.78
CA ALA A 54 -31.48 -40.96 -12.75
C ALA A 54 -32.71 -40.20 -13.31
N ASP A 55 -32.69 -39.83 -14.59
CA ASP A 55 -33.73 -39.06 -15.29
C ASP A 55 -34.56 -39.98 -16.21
N GLU A 56 -35.49 -40.74 -15.63
CA GLU A 56 -36.32 -41.74 -16.33
C GLU A 56 -37.56 -41.12 -17.02
N ASP A 57 -37.77 -39.81 -16.93
CA ASP A 57 -39.01 -39.15 -17.41
C ASP A 57 -39.10 -39.07 -18.96
N ASN A 58 -38.00 -39.33 -19.70
CA ASN A 58 -37.99 -39.32 -21.17
C ASN A 58 -37.06 -40.40 -21.78
N PRO A 59 -37.43 -41.70 -21.75
CA PRO A 59 -36.55 -42.82 -22.15
C PRO A 59 -36.05 -42.76 -23.60
N HIS A 60 -36.75 -42.00 -24.45
CA HIS A 60 -36.41 -41.78 -25.85
C HIS A 60 -35.15 -40.91 -26.06
N GLU A 61 -34.83 -39.97 -25.16
CA GLU A 61 -33.65 -39.10 -25.35
C GLU A 61 -32.34 -39.90 -25.40
N PHE A 62 -32.26 -40.95 -24.59
CA PHE A 62 -31.10 -41.81 -24.51
C PHE A 62 -31.07 -42.88 -25.61
N GLU A 63 -32.23 -43.40 -26.04
CA GLU A 63 -32.33 -44.28 -27.22
C GLU A 63 -31.82 -43.60 -28.49
N PHE A 64 -32.11 -42.31 -28.64
CA PHE A 64 -31.75 -41.51 -29.82
C PHE A 64 -30.44 -40.72 -29.69
N GLY A 65 -29.67 -40.89 -28.60
CA GLY A 65 -28.40 -40.18 -28.42
C GLY A 65 -28.53 -38.65 -28.41
N MET A 66 -29.72 -38.15 -28.07
CA MET A 66 -30.05 -36.72 -28.06
C MET A 66 -29.71 -36.07 -26.70
N PHE A 67 -28.60 -36.48 -26.11
CA PHE A 67 -28.20 -36.07 -24.77
C PHE A 67 -26.74 -35.66 -24.72
N ASN A 68 -26.36 -34.87 -23.72
CA ASN A 68 -24.97 -34.52 -23.47
C ASN A 68 -24.33 -35.60 -22.58
N SER A 69 -23.21 -36.18 -23.00
CA SER A 69 -22.55 -37.27 -22.26
C SER A 69 -22.17 -36.85 -20.83
N ILE A 70 -21.87 -35.57 -20.62
CA ILE A 70 -21.50 -34.98 -19.31
C ILE A 70 -22.61 -35.18 -18.28
N ASP A 71 -23.87 -35.05 -18.68
CA ASP A 71 -25.02 -35.08 -17.75
C ASP A 71 -25.19 -36.45 -17.06
N TYR A 72 -24.61 -37.51 -17.65
CA TYR A 72 -24.68 -38.88 -17.18
C TYR A 72 -23.37 -39.39 -16.58
N ASP A 73 -22.36 -38.55 -16.39
CA ASP A 73 -21.07 -38.93 -15.80
C ASP A 73 -21.25 -39.58 -14.41
N VAL A 74 -22.20 -39.08 -13.61
CA VAL A 74 -22.50 -39.61 -12.26
C VAL A 74 -23.14 -41.00 -12.33
N ASP A 75 -24.06 -41.20 -13.26
CA ASP A 75 -24.75 -42.48 -13.47
C ASP A 75 -23.79 -43.53 -14.04
N PHE A 76 -22.94 -43.13 -14.99
CA PHE A 76 -21.86 -43.96 -15.49
C PHE A 76 -20.85 -44.31 -14.38
N ALA A 77 -20.41 -43.35 -13.56
CA ALA A 77 -19.55 -43.61 -12.41
C ALA A 77 -20.21 -44.56 -11.38
N ARG A 78 -21.53 -44.45 -11.18
CA ARG A 78 -22.29 -45.36 -10.30
C ARG A 78 -22.33 -46.78 -10.88
N PHE A 79 -22.71 -46.92 -12.14
CA PHE A 79 -22.75 -48.22 -12.84
C PHE A 79 -21.38 -48.89 -12.85
N ILE A 80 -20.32 -48.13 -13.15
CA ILE A 80 -18.95 -48.61 -13.10
C ILE A 80 -18.60 -49.01 -11.66
N ARG A 81 -18.92 -48.24 -10.61
CA ARG A 81 -18.69 -48.65 -9.20
C ARG A 81 -19.42 -49.93 -8.82
N GLU A 82 -20.70 -50.06 -9.15
CA GLU A 82 -21.49 -51.26 -8.88
C GLU A 82 -20.89 -52.50 -9.56
N LYS A 83 -20.34 -52.34 -10.77
CA LYS A 83 -19.66 -53.42 -11.51
C LYS A 83 -18.17 -53.57 -11.17
N LEU A 84 -17.53 -52.61 -10.49
CA LEU A 84 -16.11 -52.62 -10.08
C LEU A 84 -15.89 -53.11 -8.63
N VAL A 85 -16.85 -52.91 -7.71
CA VAL A 85 -16.65 -53.01 -6.23
C VAL A 85 -17.02 -54.37 -5.62
N THR A 86 -17.73 -55.27 -6.30
CA THR A 86 -17.89 -56.67 -5.86
C THR A 86 -16.61 -57.47 -6.13
N GLY A 87 -15.61 -57.26 -5.29
CA GLY A 87 -14.31 -57.93 -5.33
C GLY A 87 -13.62 -57.92 -3.97
N SER A 88 -14.39 -58.08 -2.88
CA SER A 88 -13.85 -58.56 -1.60
C SER A 88 -14.13 -60.05 -1.54
N GLY A 89 -13.05 -60.84 -1.48
CA GLY A 89 -13.03 -62.28 -1.70
C GLY A 89 -14.13 -63.06 -1.01
N GLU A 90 -14.97 -63.67 -1.82
CA GLU A 90 -15.55 -65.01 -1.69
C GLU A 90 -16.16 -65.29 -3.08
N GLU A 91 -15.96 -66.49 -3.61
CA GLU A 91 -16.51 -66.93 -4.90
C GLU A 91 -18.04 -66.81 -4.86
N GLN A 92 -18.58 -65.70 -5.37
CA GLN A 92 -20.00 -65.57 -5.70
C GLN A 92 -20.18 -65.79 -7.19
N GLU A 93 -20.86 -66.87 -7.53
CA GLU A 93 -21.47 -67.13 -8.82
C GLU A 93 -22.29 -65.89 -9.24
N GLY A 94 -21.83 -65.16 -10.26
CA GLY A 94 -22.55 -64.01 -10.81
C GLY A 94 -21.70 -62.85 -11.34
N GLU A 95 -20.51 -63.09 -11.90
CA GLU A 95 -19.90 -62.05 -12.75
C GLU A 95 -20.78 -61.88 -14.00
N ASP A 96 -21.26 -60.67 -14.29
CA ASP A 96 -21.91 -60.37 -15.56
C ASP A 96 -20.91 -60.63 -16.70
N GLN A 97 -21.10 -61.76 -17.37
CA GLN A 97 -20.29 -62.20 -18.49
C GLN A 97 -20.97 -61.83 -19.82
N VAL A 98 -20.16 -61.44 -20.79
CA VAL A 98 -20.60 -61.18 -22.17
C VAL A 98 -19.81 -62.06 -23.12
N GLU A 99 -20.48 -62.60 -24.13
CA GLU A 99 -19.84 -63.34 -25.20
C GLU A 99 -19.40 -62.35 -26.28
N ILE A 100 -18.09 -62.14 -26.43
CA ILE A 100 -17.54 -61.13 -27.34
C ILE A 100 -16.60 -61.72 -28.40
N GLY A 101 -16.84 -61.35 -29.65
CA GLY A 101 -15.97 -61.65 -30.80
C GLY A 101 -15.62 -60.40 -31.58
N CYS A 102 -14.48 -60.41 -32.27
CA CYS A 102 -14.06 -59.26 -33.06
C CYS A 102 -13.80 -59.59 -34.53
N LEU A 103 -14.26 -58.71 -35.43
CA LEU A 103 -14.04 -58.84 -36.88
C LEU A 103 -13.14 -57.72 -37.41
N PHE A 104 -12.20 -58.08 -38.28
CA PHE A 104 -11.25 -57.13 -38.87
C PHE A 104 -11.05 -57.41 -40.35
N GLY A 105 -11.25 -56.40 -41.19
CA GLY A 105 -11.12 -56.52 -42.64
C GLY A 105 -11.74 -55.32 -43.34
N LYS A 106 -11.79 -55.38 -44.67
CA LYS A 106 -12.48 -54.39 -45.49
C LYS A 106 -14.01 -54.46 -45.25
N GLN A 107 -14.70 -53.33 -45.47
CA GLN A 107 -16.13 -53.19 -45.15
C GLN A 107 -17.03 -54.29 -45.75
N LEU A 108 -16.81 -54.67 -47.02
CA LEU A 108 -17.64 -55.66 -47.71
C LEU A 108 -17.50 -57.06 -47.10
N GLU A 109 -16.27 -57.47 -46.81
CA GLU A 109 -15.95 -58.79 -46.25
C GLU A 109 -16.41 -58.90 -44.80
N VAL A 110 -16.23 -57.83 -44.00
CA VAL A 110 -16.76 -57.76 -42.63
C VAL A 110 -18.29 -57.83 -42.63
N LYS A 111 -18.96 -57.13 -43.55
CA LYS A 111 -20.42 -57.22 -43.74
C LYS A 111 -20.86 -58.63 -44.10
N GLY A 112 -20.16 -59.29 -45.03
CA GLY A 112 -20.43 -60.68 -45.41
C GLY A 112 -20.37 -61.62 -44.19
N GLU A 113 -19.35 -61.45 -43.35
CA GLU A 113 -19.17 -62.26 -42.16
C GLU A 113 -20.24 -61.97 -41.08
N LEU A 114 -20.60 -60.70 -40.86
CA LEU A 114 -21.71 -60.32 -39.96
C LEU A 114 -23.05 -60.90 -40.43
N THR A 115 -23.27 -60.94 -41.74
CA THR A 115 -24.49 -61.53 -42.33
C THR A 115 -24.52 -63.04 -42.09
N ARG A 116 -23.38 -63.72 -42.32
CA ARG A 116 -23.22 -65.16 -42.06
C ARG A 116 -23.43 -65.50 -40.59
N MET A 117 -22.89 -64.68 -39.68
CA MET A 117 -23.06 -64.88 -38.23
C MET A 117 -24.47 -64.52 -37.73
N GLY A 118 -25.33 -63.95 -38.57
CA GLY A 118 -26.70 -63.54 -38.21
C GLY A 118 -26.76 -62.30 -37.32
N PHE A 119 -25.77 -61.40 -37.41
CA PHE A 119 -25.73 -60.11 -36.71
C PHE A 119 -26.11 -58.93 -37.61
N TRP A 120 -26.07 -59.09 -38.94
CA TRP A 120 -26.44 -58.03 -39.88
C TRP A 120 -27.97 -57.96 -40.08
N SER A 121 -28.56 -56.77 -39.92
CA SER A 121 -30.00 -56.52 -40.07
C SER A 121 -30.30 -55.45 -41.13
N SER A 122 -31.55 -55.33 -41.58
CA SER A 122 -31.97 -54.26 -42.50
C SER A 122 -31.70 -52.85 -41.95
N ASN A 123 -31.80 -52.67 -40.63
CA ASN A 123 -31.49 -51.39 -39.98
C ASN A 123 -29.99 -51.05 -40.07
N CYS A 124 -29.11 -52.06 -40.03
CA CYS A 124 -27.68 -51.87 -40.26
C CYS A 124 -27.39 -51.46 -41.71
N GLU A 125 -28.13 -52.01 -42.66
CA GLU A 125 -28.01 -51.69 -44.09
C GLU A 125 -28.36 -50.23 -44.40
N ASP A 126 -29.42 -49.71 -43.79
CA ASP A 126 -29.89 -48.33 -43.98
C ASP A 126 -29.07 -47.31 -43.15
N GLY A 127 -28.44 -47.76 -42.06
CA GLY A 127 -27.69 -46.92 -41.13
C GLY A 127 -26.21 -46.75 -41.48
N LEU A 128 -25.47 -47.82 -41.83
CA LEU A 128 -24.01 -47.80 -42.00
C LEU A 128 -23.58 -47.40 -43.43
N SER A 129 -23.21 -46.13 -43.61
CA SER A 129 -22.58 -45.67 -44.86
C SER A 129 -21.14 -46.18 -44.99
N SER A 130 -20.63 -46.25 -46.23
CA SER A 130 -19.21 -46.47 -46.51
C SER A 130 -18.30 -45.36 -45.95
N GLU A 131 -18.85 -44.15 -45.76
CA GLU A 131 -18.12 -42.99 -45.23
C GLU A 131 -17.96 -43.00 -43.69
N ASP A 132 -18.74 -43.81 -42.97
CA ASP A 132 -18.81 -43.82 -41.51
C ASP A 132 -17.70 -44.66 -40.86
N GLN A 133 -16.43 -44.32 -41.14
CA GLN A 133 -15.28 -45.13 -40.72
C GLN A 133 -15.08 -45.16 -39.20
N GLY A 134 -14.85 -46.35 -38.64
CA GLY A 134 -14.75 -46.51 -37.19
C GLY A 134 -14.71 -47.95 -36.71
N VAL A 135 -14.95 -48.12 -35.40
CA VAL A 135 -15.18 -49.41 -34.77
C VAL A 135 -16.57 -49.43 -34.17
N TYR A 136 -17.33 -50.46 -34.48
CA TYR A 136 -18.73 -50.61 -34.11
C TYR A 136 -18.94 -51.88 -33.31
N CYS A 137 -20.00 -51.91 -32.51
CA CYS A 137 -20.43 -53.07 -31.73
C CYS A 137 -21.89 -53.35 -32.05
N ILE A 138 -22.23 -54.59 -32.42
CA ILE A 138 -23.60 -55.05 -32.57
C ILE A 138 -23.93 -56.04 -31.46
N GLU A 139 -25.08 -55.83 -30.81
CA GLU A 139 -25.65 -56.78 -29.87
C GLU A 139 -26.66 -57.70 -30.55
N ARG A 140 -26.64 -58.98 -30.14
CA ARG A 140 -27.71 -59.92 -30.41
C ARG A 140 -28.25 -60.48 -29.09
N SER A 141 -29.56 -60.38 -28.95
CA SER A 141 -30.30 -60.81 -27.78
C SER A 141 -30.48 -62.33 -27.80
N GLY A 142 -29.89 -63.05 -26.84
CA GLY A 142 -29.99 -64.49 -26.63
C GLY A 142 -29.89 -64.85 -25.13
N ASP A 143 -29.81 -66.14 -24.77
CA ASP A 143 -29.70 -66.60 -23.36
C ASP A 143 -28.47 -66.01 -22.63
N HIS A 144 -27.42 -65.70 -23.39
CA HIS A 144 -26.27 -64.89 -22.96
C HIS A 144 -26.16 -63.67 -23.89
N ARG A 145 -25.72 -62.51 -23.36
CA ARG A 145 -25.55 -61.29 -24.17
C ARG A 145 -24.36 -61.46 -25.13
N GLN A 146 -24.64 -61.50 -26.42
CA GLN A 146 -23.65 -61.70 -27.48
C GLN A 146 -23.30 -60.37 -28.17
N LEU A 147 -22.02 -60.03 -28.18
CA LEU A 147 -21.48 -58.81 -28.77
C LEU A 147 -20.48 -59.15 -29.87
N VAL A 148 -20.65 -58.54 -31.04
CA VAL A 148 -19.63 -58.57 -32.10
C VAL A 148 -19.11 -57.16 -32.31
N VAL A 149 -17.80 -56.97 -32.12
CA VAL A 149 -17.12 -55.70 -32.36
C VAL A 149 -16.36 -55.77 -33.67
N PHE A 150 -16.59 -54.86 -34.59
CA PHE A 150 -16.01 -54.94 -35.92
C PHE A 150 -15.41 -53.62 -36.39
N ALA A 151 -14.33 -53.74 -37.17
CA ALA A 151 -13.74 -52.61 -37.88
C ALA A 151 -14.55 -52.31 -39.15
N TRP A 152 -14.98 -51.06 -39.30
CA TRP A 152 -15.66 -50.55 -40.50
C TRP A 152 -14.72 -49.56 -41.18
N LEU A 153 -13.80 -50.09 -42.00
CA LEU A 153 -12.71 -49.33 -42.60
C LEU A 153 -12.74 -49.41 -44.12
N ASP A 154 -12.58 -48.25 -44.76
CA ASP A 154 -12.48 -48.15 -46.22
C ASP A 154 -11.30 -48.96 -46.77
N SER A 155 -11.46 -49.49 -47.99
CA SER A 155 -10.46 -50.36 -48.63
C SER A 155 -9.11 -49.66 -48.82
N GLY A 156 -9.10 -48.33 -49.03
CA GLY A 156 -7.87 -47.54 -49.16
C GLY A 156 -7.01 -47.49 -47.90
N LEU A 157 -7.58 -47.77 -46.72
CA LEU A 157 -6.79 -47.87 -45.48
C LEU A 157 -5.98 -49.17 -45.39
N PHE A 158 -6.31 -50.19 -46.19
CA PHE A 158 -5.60 -51.46 -46.22
C PHE A 158 -4.44 -51.49 -47.22
N GLU A 159 -4.15 -50.37 -47.88
CA GLU A 159 -2.96 -50.22 -48.73
C GLU A 159 -1.67 -50.20 -47.88
N PRO A 160 -0.52 -50.69 -48.41
CA PRO A 160 0.73 -50.81 -47.66
C PRO A 160 1.20 -49.52 -46.96
N GLU A 161 0.89 -48.34 -47.53
CA GLU A 161 1.24 -47.05 -46.94
C GLU A 161 0.43 -46.70 -45.67
N ALA A 162 -0.76 -47.28 -45.53
CA ALA A 162 -1.72 -46.95 -44.47
C ALA A 162 -1.80 -48.01 -43.36
N ILE A 163 -1.57 -49.30 -43.65
CA ILE A 163 -1.73 -50.43 -42.71
C ILE A 163 -0.96 -50.27 -41.41
N ARG A 164 0.19 -49.62 -41.45
CA ARG A 164 1.03 -49.39 -40.28
C ARG A 164 0.35 -48.47 -39.26
N ASN A 165 -0.54 -47.56 -39.68
CA ASN A 165 -1.12 -46.52 -38.83
C ASN A 165 -2.53 -46.88 -38.34
N THR A 166 -3.57 -46.43 -39.03
CA THR A 166 -4.97 -46.57 -38.58
C THR A 166 -5.40 -48.03 -38.41
N PRO A 167 -5.15 -48.94 -39.37
CA PRO A 167 -5.58 -50.33 -39.21
C PRO A 167 -4.84 -51.04 -38.07
N ALA A 168 -3.55 -50.76 -37.86
CA ALA A 168 -2.81 -51.30 -36.71
C ALA A 168 -3.37 -50.78 -35.38
N TYR A 169 -3.75 -49.51 -35.30
CA TYR A 169 -4.38 -48.96 -34.10
C TYR A 169 -5.75 -49.60 -33.83
N VAL A 170 -6.59 -49.73 -34.85
CA VAL A 170 -7.92 -50.37 -34.77
C VAL A 170 -7.82 -51.85 -34.40
N LEU A 171 -6.92 -52.60 -35.03
CA LEU A 171 -6.71 -54.01 -34.70
C LEU A 171 -6.21 -54.15 -33.25
N ARG A 172 -5.33 -53.26 -32.78
CA ARG A 172 -4.90 -53.25 -31.39
C ARG A 172 -6.06 -52.98 -30.43
N PHE A 173 -7.00 -52.11 -30.79
CA PHE A 173 -8.22 -51.86 -30.02
C PHE A 173 -9.06 -53.14 -29.91
N LEU A 174 -9.36 -53.80 -31.05
CA LEU A 174 -10.11 -55.06 -31.09
C LEU A 174 -9.47 -56.15 -30.20
N ILE A 175 -8.14 -56.33 -30.31
CA ILE A 175 -7.39 -57.30 -29.49
C ILE A 175 -7.48 -56.99 -27.98
N THR A 176 -7.69 -55.72 -27.60
CA THR A 176 -7.87 -55.34 -26.19
C THR A 176 -9.25 -55.77 -25.67
N LEU A 177 -10.26 -55.74 -26.53
CA LEU A 177 -11.65 -56.09 -26.19
C LEU A 177 -11.86 -57.60 -26.13
N SER A 178 -11.39 -58.32 -27.15
CA SER A 178 -11.44 -59.78 -27.21
C SER A 178 -10.15 -60.34 -27.77
N SER A 179 -9.70 -61.46 -27.20
CA SER A 179 -8.60 -62.22 -27.79
C SER A 179 -9.04 -63.08 -28.98
N ASN A 180 -10.32 -63.01 -29.38
CA ASN A 180 -10.88 -63.75 -30.50
C ASN A 180 -11.09 -62.80 -31.69
N ILE A 181 -10.22 -62.92 -32.68
CA ILE A 181 -10.20 -62.05 -33.86
C ILE A 181 -10.44 -62.88 -35.11
N THR A 182 -11.43 -62.51 -35.91
CA THR A 182 -11.65 -63.05 -37.25
C THR A 182 -11.23 -62.01 -38.30
N CYS A 183 -10.24 -62.37 -39.12
CA CYS A 183 -9.82 -61.59 -40.27
C CYS A 183 -10.67 -61.96 -41.48
N CYS A 184 -11.40 -61.00 -42.03
CA CYS A 184 -12.29 -61.18 -43.17
C CYS A 184 -11.53 -60.78 -44.45
N LEU A 185 -11.14 -61.76 -45.26
CA LEU A 185 -10.37 -61.57 -46.49
C LEU A 185 -11.28 -61.61 -47.71
N SER A 186 -10.91 -60.89 -48.77
CA SER A 186 -11.49 -61.14 -50.10
C SER A 186 -10.74 -62.27 -50.79
N GLN A 187 -11.28 -62.80 -51.89
CA GLN A 187 -10.58 -63.80 -52.69
C GLN A 187 -9.26 -63.25 -53.26
N GLU A 188 -9.24 -61.97 -53.63
CA GLU A 188 -8.03 -61.30 -54.11
C GLU A 188 -6.98 -61.16 -53.02
N ASP A 189 -7.39 -60.85 -51.79
CA ASP A 189 -6.48 -60.74 -50.65
C ASP A 189 -5.84 -62.09 -50.34
N PHE A 190 -6.64 -63.17 -50.32
CA PHE A 190 -6.11 -64.52 -50.13
C PHE A 190 -5.10 -64.91 -51.22
N GLN A 191 -5.36 -64.61 -52.48
CA GLN A 191 -4.40 -64.86 -53.57
C GLN A 191 -3.09 -64.06 -53.39
N ARG A 192 -3.15 -62.84 -52.86
CA ARG A 192 -1.96 -62.05 -52.54
C ARG A 192 -1.15 -62.67 -51.39
N VAL A 193 -1.81 -63.20 -50.36
CA VAL A 193 -1.13 -63.96 -49.28
C VAL A 193 -0.39 -65.16 -49.85
N LYS A 194 -1.05 -65.94 -50.73
CA LYS A 194 -0.46 -67.10 -51.40
C LYS A 194 0.79 -66.71 -52.20
N ASN A 195 0.69 -65.67 -53.03
CA ASN A 195 1.81 -65.18 -53.82
C ASN A 195 3.00 -64.71 -52.94
N GLU A 196 2.74 -64.10 -51.77
CA GLU A 196 3.80 -63.66 -50.84
C GLU A 196 4.50 -64.85 -50.17
N VAL A 197 3.74 -65.88 -49.77
CA VAL A 197 4.28 -67.13 -49.22
C VAL A 197 5.16 -67.85 -50.23
N ASP A 198 4.70 -67.96 -51.49
CA ASP A 198 5.44 -68.59 -52.58
C ASP A 198 6.75 -67.83 -52.87
N ALA A 199 6.72 -66.49 -52.91
CA ALA A 199 7.90 -65.66 -53.15
C ALA A 199 8.95 -65.71 -52.03
N THR A 200 8.53 -65.94 -50.78
CA THR A 200 9.43 -65.98 -49.61
C THR A 200 10.20 -67.30 -49.53
N SER A 201 9.68 -68.37 -50.14
CA SER A 201 10.29 -69.70 -50.17
C SER A 201 11.58 -69.76 -51.00
N ASP A 202 11.77 -68.81 -51.92
CA ASP A 202 12.90 -68.77 -52.88
C ASP A 202 14.00 -67.74 -52.57
N SER A 203 13.89 -66.93 -51.52
CA SER A 203 14.85 -65.83 -51.27
C SER A 203 15.43 -65.79 -49.85
N SER A 204 16.77 -65.94 -49.77
CA SER A 204 17.52 -65.75 -48.53
C SER A 204 17.63 -64.28 -48.15
N SER A 205 17.01 -63.93 -47.02
CA SER A 205 17.19 -62.72 -46.20
C SER A 205 16.97 -61.37 -46.89
N MET A 206 15.78 -60.79 -46.69
CA MET A 206 15.61 -59.34 -46.80
C MET A 206 16.35 -58.62 -45.67
N ARG A 207 17.24 -57.70 -46.06
CA ARG A 207 18.02 -56.83 -45.19
C ARG A 207 17.12 -55.70 -44.67
N TRP A 208 16.66 -55.80 -43.42
CA TRP A 208 15.87 -54.73 -42.81
C TRP A 208 16.76 -53.60 -42.29
N ASN A 209 16.51 -52.39 -42.79
CA ASN A 209 16.98 -51.15 -42.18
C ASN A 209 16.10 -50.87 -40.96
N SER A 210 16.64 -51.13 -39.77
CA SER A 210 16.02 -50.72 -38.52
C SER A 210 15.79 -49.20 -38.54
N CYS A 211 14.52 -48.79 -38.69
CA CYS A 211 14.14 -47.40 -38.48
C CYS A 211 13.95 -47.14 -36.97
N SER A 212 15.01 -47.38 -36.19
CA SER A 212 15.08 -46.79 -34.86
C SER A 212 15.30 -45.29 -35.05
N VAL A 213 14.28 -44.49 -34.75
CA VAL A 213 14.43 -43.05 -34.65
C VAL A 213 15.11 -42.77 -33.30
N ALA A 214 16.44 -42.70 -33.31
CA ALA A 214 17.15 -42.16 -32.17
C ALA A 214 16.98 -40.63 -32.19
N PHE A 215 16.33 -40.11 -31.16
CA PHE A 215 16.25 -38.69 -30.92
C PHE A 215 17.48 -38.29 -30.11
N ARG A 216 18.36 -37.51 -30.73
CA ARG A 216 19.38 -36.80 -29.99
C ARG A 216 18.74 -35.51 -29.50
N VAL A 217 18.43 -35.46 -28.20
CA VAL A 217 18.10 -34.21 -27.52
C VAL A 217 19.39 -33.40 -27.47
N GLN A 218 19.55 -32.49 -28.42
CA GLN A 218 20.61 -31.51 -28.34
C GLN A 218 20.08 -30.36 -27.51
N LYS A 219 20.64 -30.22 -26.31
CA LYS A 219 20.50 -29.00 -25.54
C LYS A 219 21.15 -27.87 -26.35
N GLN A 220 20.34 -27.02 -26.94
CA GLN A 220 20.80 -25.81 -27.59
C GLN A 220 20.72 -24.71 -26.53
N VAL A 221 21.89 -24.26 -26.09
CA VAL A 221 21.96 -23.10 -25.20
C VAL A 221 21.77 -21.88 -26.10
N GLU A 222 20.59 -21.25 -26.05
CA GLU A 222 20.29 -20.08 -26.87
C GLU A 222 21.03 -18.84 -26.35
N GLN A 223 21.14 -18.74 -25.03
CA GLN A 223 21.95 -17.75 -24.33
C GLN A 223 22.67 -18.44 -23.19
N GLN A 224 23.98 -18.24 -23.08
CA GLN A 224 24.77 -18.77 -21.97
C GLN A 224 24.52 -17.93 -20.71
N ASP A 225 24.73 -18.55 -19.54
CA ASP A 225 24.84 -17.78 -18.30
C ASP A 225 26.02 -16.80 -18.49
N ASP A 226 25.75 -15.50 -18.33
CA ASP A 226 26.79 -14.47 -18.37
C ASP A 226 26.52 -13.44 -17.28
N MET A 227 27.60 -12.90 -16.72
CA MET A 227 27.54 -11.84 -15.74
C MET A 227 28.72 -10.89 -15.97
N SER A 228 28.42 -9.68 -16.43
CA SER A 228 29.41 -8.65 -16.68
C SER A 228 29.11 -7.39 -15.86
N SER A 229 30.16 -6.70 -15.45
CA SER A 229 30.09 -5.43 -14.75
C SER A 229 30.24 -4.30 -15.77
N GLY A 230 29.32 -3.34 -15.78
CA GLY A 230 29.42 -2.13 -16.59
C GLY A 230 30.43 -1.12 -16.05
N GLU A 231 30.50 0.04 -16.70
CA GLU A 231 31.41 1.12 -16.30
C GLU A 231 31.22 1.54 -14.84
N VAL A 232 32.32 1.65 -14.10
CA VAL A 232 32.29 2.00 -12.68
C VAL A 232 32.21 3.51 -12.51
N THR A 233 31.13 3.99 -11.88
CA THR A 233 30.99 5.39 -11.48
C THR A 233 31.42 5.58 -10.02
N LYS A 234 32.13 6.67 -9.73
CA LYS A 234 32.61 7.01 -8.39
C LYS A 234 31.99 8.30 -7.87
N VAL A 235 31.58 8.30 -6.59
CA VAL A 235 31.13 9.48 -5.85
C VAL A 235 31.84 9.56 -4.51
N SER A 236 32.17 10.77 -4.09
CA SER A 236 32.70 11.02 -2.74
C SER A 236 31.58 11.53 -1.83
N ILE A 237 31.45 10.92 -0.66
CA ILE A 237 30.58 11.39 0.40
C ILE A 237 31.18 12.71 0.93
N PRO A 238 30.37 13.74 1.22
CA PRO A 238 30.84 14.95 1.87
C PRO A 238 31.65 14.62 3.13
N ARG A 239 32.75 15.35 3.38
CA ARG A 239 33.54 15.13 4.61
C ARG A 239 32.68 15.49 5.82
N PHE A 240 32.50 14.53 6.72
CA PHE A 240 31.81 14.73 7.99
C PHE A 240 32.82 14.70 9.13
N ASP A 241 32.90 15.80 9.88
CA ASP A 241 33.66 15.82 11.13
C ASP A 241 33.09 14.77 12.09
N ARG A 242 33.94 13.86 12.56
CA ARG A 242 33.60 12.78 13.53
C ARG A 242 32.67 11.67 13.00
N ALA A 243 32.72 11.34 11.71
CA ALA A 243 32.10 10.11 11.21
C ALA A 243 32.76 8.87 11.86
N THR A 244 31.94 8.00 12.45
CA THR A 244 32.38 6.75 13.09
C THR A 244 32.20 5.55 12.17
N ALA A 245 31.12 5.53 11.39
CA ALA A 245 30.80 4.48 10.46
C ALA A 245 30.00 5.01 9.26
N VAL A 246 30.12 4.33 8.13
CA VAL A 246 29.39 4.61 6.89
C VAL A 246 28.96 3.27 6.32
N TRP A 247 27.71 3.15 5.88
CA TRP A 247 27.20 1.93 5.25
C TRP A 247 26.07 2.24 4.26
N PHE A 248 25.84 1.31 3.36
CA PHE A 248 24.78 1.34 2.37
C PHE A 248 23.42 1.02 2.99
N VAL A 249 22.40 1.72 2.52
CA VAL A 249 21.01 1.53 2.94
C VAL A 249 20.21 1.10 1.72
N ASP A 250 19.72 -0.13 1.80
CA ASP A 250 18.94 -0.78 0.75
C ASP A 250 17.45 -0.39 0.80
N GLY A 251 16.68 -0.70 -0.24
CA GLY A 251 15.25 -0.46 -0.31
C GLY A 251 14.78 0.02 -1.67
N VAL A 252 13.67 0.78 -1.70
CA VAL A 252 13.10 1.32 -2.97
C VAL A 252 14.02 2.37 -3.59
N VAL A 253 14.84 3.04 -2.76
CA VAL A 253 15.74 4.09 -3.20
C VAL A 253 17.11 3.86 -2.59
N PRO A 254 18.19 3.73 -3.38
CA PRO A 254 19.52 3.52 -2.83
C PRO A 254 19.94 4.73 -1.99
N ALA A 255 20.49 4.48 -0.80
CA ALA A 255 20.94 5.53 0.10
C ALA A 255 22.20 5.13 0.87
N VAL A 256 22.84 6.10 1.51
CA VAL A 256 23.99 5.90 2.39
C VAL A 256 23.73 6.56 3.74
N ALA A 257 23.98 5.80 4.79
CA ALA A 257 23.93 6.26 6.17
C ALA A 257 25.35 6.57 6.66
N VAL A 258 25.50 7.72 7.32
CA VAL A 258 26.73 8.12 8.00
C VAL A 258 26.41 8.28 9.49
N GLU A 259 27.02 7.46 10.32
CA GLU A 259 26.99 7.62 11.78
C GLU A 259 28.05 8.65 12.19
N CYS A 260 27.62 9.65 12.95
CA CYS A 260 28.49 10.66 13.54
C CYS A 260 28.40 10.58 15.07
N ALA A 261 29.54 10.65 15.74
CA ALA A 261 29.58 10.86 17.18
C ALA A 261 29.24 12.32 17.49
N THR A 262 28.13 12.57 18.18
CA THR A 262 27.84 13.89 18.73
C THR A 262 28.60 14.11 20.04
N PRO A 263 29.21 15.29 20.26
CA PRO A 263 29.66 15.67 21.61
C PRO A 263 28.49 15.70 22.57
N SER A 264 28.77 15.65 23.88
CA SER A 264 27.79 15.94 24.93
C SER A 264 27.13 17.27 24.63
N THR A 265 25.86 17.23 24.22
CA THR A 265 25.04 18.42 24.00
C THR A 265 24.08 18.56 25.17
N THR A 266 23.48 19.72 25.32
CA THR A 266 22.38 19.93 26.26
C THR A 266 21.03 19.83 25.54
N GLU A 267 20.00 19.38 26.25
CA GLU A 267 18.61 19.34 25.77
C GLU A 267 17.70 20.17 26.67
N MET A 268 16.70 20.82 26.07
CA MET A 268 15.71 21.62 26.79
C MET A 268 14.51 20.75 27.14
N VAL A 269 14.30 20.44 28.42
CA VAL A 269 13.19 19.61 28.91
C VAL A 269 12.03 20.51 29.40
N PRO A 270 10.82 20.41 28.81
CA PRO A 270 9.69 21.22 29.22
C PRO A 270 9.09 20.74 30.54
N HIS A 271 8.76 21.69 31.40
CA HIS A 271 8.12 21.49 32.69
C HIS A 271 7.00 22.51 32.89
N SER A 272 5.98 22.15 33.66
CA SER A 272 4.94 23.08 34.08
C SER A 272 4.49 22.79 35.50
N LYS A 273 4.22 23.85 36.29
CA LYS A 273 3.76 23.73 37.67
C LYS A 273 2.91 24.95 38.05
N SER A 274 1.90 24.73 38.87
CA SER A 274 1.17 25.79 39.59
C SER A 274 1.79 25.94 40.98
N MET A 275 2.09 27.17 41.40
CA MET A 275 2.70 27.47 42.69
C MET A 275 2.23 28.82 43.23
N LEU A 276 2.21 28.99 44.54
CA LEU A 276 1.92 30.28 45.17
C LEU A 276 3.05 31.29 44.89
N ILE A 277 2.78 32.59 44.97
CA ILE A 277 3.81 33.63 44.72
C ILE A 277 5.03 33.50 45.66
N PRO A 278 4.88 33.22 46.97
CA PRO A 278 6.01 32.94 47.85
C PRO A 278 6.84 31.71 47.42
N GLU A 279 6.16 30.63 47.01
CA GLU A 279 6.80 29.41 46.53
C GLU A 279 7.56 29.65 45.22
N LEU A 280 7.07 30.55 44.36
CA LEU A 280 7.75 30.97 43.15
C LEU A 280 9.05 31.71 43.45
N ALA A 281 9.05 32.62 44.44
CA ALA A 281 10.26 33.32 44.86
C ALA A 281 11.32 32.32 45.37
N GLU A 282 10.92 31.39 46.24
CA GLU A 282 11.79 30.34 46.76
C GLU A 282 12.32 29.44 45.63
N TRP A 283 11.46 29.07 44.69
CA TRP A 283 11.84 28.26 43.52
C TRP A 283 12.87 28.97 42.63
N ILE A 284 12.68 30.26 42.34
CA ILE A 284 13.65 31.05 41.55
C ILE A 284 15.00 31.10 42.27
N THR A 285 15.00 31.41 43.57
CA THR A 285 16.24 31.47 44.37
C THR A 285 16.93 30.11 44.47
N MET A 286 16.17 29.02 44.60
CA MET A 286 16.70 27.66 44.59
C MET A 286 17.34 27.31 43.24
N LYS A 287 16.63 27.55 42.13
CA LYS A 287 17.11 27.23 40.78
C LYS A 287 18.29 28.11 40.36
N GLN A 288 18.36 29.37 40.79
CA GLN A 288 19.50 30.26 40.53
C GLN A 288 20.84 29.72 41.08
N LYS A 289 20.82 28.88 42.13
CA LYS A 289 22.04 28.25 42.66
C LYS A 289 22.71 27.30 41.67
N SER A 290 21.94 26.67 40.80
CA SER A 290 22.42 25.62 39.89
C SER A 290 22.25 25.99 38.40
N PHE A 291 21.37 26.95 38.08
CA PHE A 291 21.01 27.30 36.71
C PHE A 291 21.02 28.81 36.46
N ALA A 292 21.28 29.19 35.20
CA ALA A 292 21.04 30.54 34.68
C ALA A 292 19.55 30.68 34.32
N VAL A 293 18.80 31.53 35.03
CA VAL A 293 17.34 31.62 34.84
C VAL A 293 16.99 32.77 33.88
N HIS A 294 16.50 32.40 32.69
CA HIS A 294 16.07 33.33 31.65
C HIS A 294 14.55 33.54 31.67
N PHE A 295 14.15 34.77 31.98
CA PHE A 295 12.78 35.22 31.75
C PHE A 295 12.54 35.59 30.27
N PRO A 296 11.34 35.35 29.72
CA PRO A 296 11.06 35.52 28.30
C PRO A 296 11.19 36.99 27.85
N PRO A 297 11.70 37.25 26.63
CA PRO A 297 12.07 38.61 26.20
C PRO A 297 10.88 39.52 25.94
N LYS A 298 9.71 38.96 25.59
CA LYS A 298 8.47 39.72 25.45
C LYS A 298 8.01 40.18 26.83
N ARG A 299 7.50 41.41 26.91
CA ARG A 299 6.89 41.98 28.13
C ARG A 299 5.81 41.00 28.59
N LEU A 300 6.14 40.09 29.50
CA LEU A 300 5.12 39.47 30.31
C LEU A 300 4.41 40.65 30.96
N HIS A 301 3.12 40.79 30.68
CA HIS A 301 2.24 41.51 31.58
C HIS A 301 2.14 40.66 32.85
N LEU A 302 3.26 40.54 33.59
CA LEU A 302 3.18 40.19 34.99
C LEU A 302 2.27 41.27 35.57
N VAL A 303 1.22 40.84 36.26
CA VAL A 303 0.42 41.74 37.07
C VAL A 303 1.40 42.49 37.98
N ALA A 304 1.27 43.82 38.07
CA ALA A 304 2.22 44.66 38.82
C ALA A 304 2.43 44.13 40.25
N GLN A 305 1.37 43.58 40.86
CA GLN A 305 1.38 42.88 42.13
C GLN A 305 2.42 41.75 42.20
N VAL A 306 2.45 40.83 41.23
CA VAL A 306 3.41 39.70 41.23
C VAL A 306 4.84 40.18 41.03
N ARG A 307 5.06 41.20 40.19
CA ARG A 307 6.40 41.81 40.02
C ARG A 307 6.90 42.39 41.34
N ASP A 308 6.04 43.15 42.02
CA ASP A 308 6.40 43.88 43.22
C ASP A 308 6.62 42.92 44.40
N GLU A 309 5.74 41.93 44.57
CA GLU A 309 5.90 40.87 45.57
C GLU A 309 7.17 40.03 45.33
N LEU A 310 7.49 39.67 44.08
CA LEU A 310 8.74 38.97 43.77
C LEU A 310 9.97 39.80 44.12
N LEU A 311 9.97 41.11 43.85
CA LEU A 311 11.07 41.99 44.22
C LEU A 311 11.26 42.07 45.74
N VAL A 312 10.16 42.14 46.50
CA VAL A 312 10.19 42.15 47.98
C VAL A 312 10.70 40.82 48.52
N MET A 313 10.12 39.70 48.08
CA MET A 313 10.45 38.36 48.57
C MET A 313 11.88 37.93 48.21
N CYS A 314 12.41 38.40 47.08
CA CYS A 314 13.80 38.18 46.68
C CYS A 314 14.79 39.20 47.29
N GLY A 315 14.34 40.11 48.18
CA GLY A 315 15.19 41.10 48.84
C GLY A 315 15.82 42.14 47.90
N GLN A 316 15.13 42.46 46.79
CA GLN A 316 15.55 43.42 45.77
C GLN A 316 14.55 44.59 45.65
N SER A 317 13.75 44.85 46.68
CA SER A 317 12.81 45.98 46.71
C SER A 317 13.60 47.31 46.67
N PRO A 318 13.21 48.27 45.80
CA PRO A 318 13.89 49.56 45.71
C PRO A 318 13.40 50.54 46.79
N ASP A 319 13.24 50.08 48.03
CA ASP A 319 12.59 50.83 49.11
C ASP A 319 13.31 52.17 49.39
N ASP A 320 14.64 52.17 49.33
CA ASP A 320 15.45 53.38 49.48
C ASP A 320 15.24 54.40 48.35
N GLU A 321 15.13 53.93 47.09
CA GLU A 321 14.89 54.81 45.94
C GLU A 321 13.47 55.38 45.97
N LEU A 322 12.48 54.55 46.34
CA LEU A 322 11.08 54.96 46.52
C LEU A 322 10.92 55.96 47.67
N ALA A 323 11.60 55.73 48.80
CA ALA A 323 11.59 56.67 49.92
C ALA A 323 12.23 58.02 49.55
N LYS A 324 13.33 58.01 48.79
CA LYS A 324 13.95 59.24 48.25
C LYS A 324 13.01 59.98 47.29
N LEU A 325 12.32 59.24 46.42
CA LEU A 325 11.33 59.81 45.51
C LEU A 325 10.18 60.47 46.27
N ARG A 326 9.66 59.81 47.32
CA ARG A 326 8.60 60.35 48.16
C ARG A 326 9.01 61.64 48.87
N ARG A 327 10.20 61.67 49.50
CA ARG A 327 10.73 62.90 50.12
C ARG A 327 10.90 64.05 49.11
N LYS A 328 11.28 63.73 47.87
CA LYS A 328 11.41 64.72 46.79
C LYS A 328 10.05 65.28 46.35
N LEU A 329 9.00 64.44 46.31
CA LEU A 329 7.63 64.87 46.07
C LEU A 329 7.16 65.81 47.19
N ASP A 330 7.31 65.40 48.44
CA ASP A 330 6.86 66.19 49.60
C ASP A 330 7.52 67.57 49.63
N LYS A 331 8.84 67.64 49.39
CA LYS A 331 9.57 68.93 49.29
C LYS A 331 9.11 69.80 48.12
N ARG A 332 8.76 69.20 46.97
CA ARG A 332 8.24 69.93 45.81
C ARG A 332 6.81 70.42 46.03
N LEU A 333 6.00 69.65 46.75
CA LEU A 333 4.64 70.03 47.13
C LEU A 333 4.66 71.25 48.06
N GLU A 334 5.52 71.24 49.08
CA GLU A 334 5.62 72.34 50.02
C GLU A 334 6.08 73.63 49.33
N GLY A 335 7.16 73.58 48.53
CA GLY A 335 7.62 74.74 47.78
C GLY A 335 6.60 75.25 46.73
N ALA A 336 5.74 74.38 46.21
CA ALA A 336 4.67 74.78 45.30
C ALA A 336 3.49 75.42 46.03
N LYS A 337 3.11 74.91 47.21
CA LYS A 337 2.07 75.53 48.04
C LYS A 337 2.46 76.94 48.45
N ASP A 338 3.71 77.15 48.88
CA ASP A 338 4.23 78.47 49.24
C ASP A 338 4.20 79.44 48.05
N ARG A 339 4.67 78.97 46.89
CA ARG A 339 4.68 79.77 45.66
C ARG A 339 3.27 80.14 45.22
N LEU A 340 2.35 79.18 45.17
CA LEU A 340 0.97 79.40 44.75
C LEU A 340 0.21 80.30 45.72
N SER A 341 0.50 80.21 47.03
CA SER A 341 -0.07 81.10 48.05
C SER A 341 0.38 82.54 47.84
N ARG A 342 1.67 82.77 47.55
CA ARG A 342 2.19 84.11 47.23
C ARG A 342 1.59 84.67 45.93
N GLU A 343 1.54 83.86 44.87
CA GLU A 343 0.95 84.25 43.58
C GLU A 343 -0.55 84.60 43.72
N SER A 344 -1.29 83.86 44.56
CA SER A 344 -2.70 84.13 44.83
C SER A 344 -2.89 85.45 45.59
N CYS A 345 -2.01 85.74 46.57
CA CYS A 345 -2.05 87.00 47.32
C CYS A 345 -1.73 88.22 46.43
N GLU A 346 -0.72 88.12 45.55
CA GLU A 346 -0.39 89.17 44.58
C GLU A 346 -1.53 89.40 43.58
N TYR A 347 -2.17 88.33 43.12
CA TYR A 347 -3.35 88.39 42.26
C TYR A 347 -4.53 89.09 42.96
N ALA A 348 -4.83 88.71 44.21
CA ALA A 348 -5.88 89.30 45.02
C ALA A 348 -5.67 90.81 45.24
N LYS A 349 -4.44 91.21 45.58
CA LYS A 349 -4.07 92.62 45.74
C LYS A 349 -4.34 93.42 44.46
N THR A 350 -3.99 92.86 43.30
CA THR A 350 -4.22 93.52 42.00
C THR A 350 -5.71 93.74 41.73
N ILE A 351 -6.55 92.76 42.05
CA ILE A 351 -8.01 92.85 41.89
C ILE A 351 -8.60 93.94 42.79
N TYR A 352 -8.17 93.97 44.06
CA TYR A 352 -8.63 94.98 45.02
C TYR A 352 -8.24 96.40 44.59
N ASP A 353 -6.97 96.60 44.21
CA ASP A 353 -6.44 97.90 43.77
C ASP A 353 -7.10 98.37 42.45
N GLU A 354 -7.50 97.44 41.58
CA GLU A 354 -8.27 97.75 40.36
C GLU A 354 -9.71 98.19 40.69
N ALA A 355 -10.38 97.51 41.62
CA ALA A 355 -11.76 97.80 41.98
C ALA A 355 -11.91 99.16 42.71
N VAL A 356 -10.99 99.49 43.63
CA VAL A 356 -11.16 100.64 44.54
C VAL A 356 -10.52 101.95 44.03
N ARG A 357 -9.74 101.90 42.94
CA ARG A 357 -8.90 103.00 42.42
C ARG A 357 -9.56 104.37 42.35
N ASP A 358 -10.83 104.43 41.93
CA ASP A 358 -11.62 105.65 41.80
C ASP A 358 -12.96 105.57 42.57
N ALA A 359 -13.02 104.76 43.64
CA ALA A 359 -14.25 104.46 44.40
C ALA A 359 -15.06 105.71 44.80
N ARG A 360 -14.38 106.81 45.15
CA ARG A 360 -15.03 108.07 45.54
C ARG A 360 -15.95 108.61 44.44
N MET A 361 -15.53 108.51 43.18
CA MET A 361 -16.31 108.98 42.02
C MET A 361 -17.62 108.20 41.81
N LEU A 362 -17.74 106.99 42.36
CA LEU A 362 -18.98 106.22 42.28
C LEU A 362 -20.08 106.76 43.22
N PHE A 363 -19.71 107.54 44.24
CA PHE A 363 -20.65 108.11 45.22
C PHE A 363 -20.82 109.63 45.10
N THR A 364 -20.18 110.26 44.12
CA THR A 364 -20.35 111.69 43.83
C THR A 364 -21.66 111.96 43.10
N VAL A 365 -22.26 113.14 43.33
CA VAL A 365 -23.38 113.64 42.53
C VAL A 365 -22.92 113.93 41.10
N ARG A 366 -23.70 113.47 40.11
CA ARG A 366 -23.41 113.70 38.70
C ARG A 366 -23.66 115.16 38.33
N CYS A 367 -22.63 115.85 37.85
CA CYS A 367 -22.73 117.21 37.33
C CYS A 367 -22.01 117.33 35.96
N PRO A 368 -22.27 118.39 35.18
CA PRO A 368 -21.66 118.54 33.86
C PRO A 368 -20.12 118.44 33.88
N SER A 369 -19.47 118.95 34.93
CA SER A 369 -18.01 118.99 35.08
C SER A 369 -17.36 117.63 35.40
N ASN A 370 -18.06 116.69 36.04
CA ASN A 370 -17.52 115.38 36.41
C ASN A 370 -18.07 114.19 35.57
N SER A 371 -19.06 114.45 34.70
CA SER A 371 -19.79 113.44 33.92
C SER A 371 -18.92 112.48 33.09
N ALA A 372 -17.87 112.99 32.43
CA ALA A 372 -16.97 112.17 31.61
C ALA A 372 -16.12 111.20 32.47
N ARG A 373 -15.62 111.69 33.62
CA ARG A 373 -14.85 110.89 34.57
C ARG A 373 -15.74 109.83 35.23
N MET A 374 -16.95 110.21 35.63
CA MET A 374 -17.93 109.30 36.22
C MET A 374 -18.33 108.16 35.26
N ASN A 375 -18.54 108.43 33.97
CA ASN A 375 -18.82 107.39 32.98
C ASN A 375 -17.67 106.39 32.82
N ARG A 376 -16.40 106.82 32.97
CA ARG A 376 -15.23 105.94 32.92
C ARG A 376 -15.19 105.02 34.14
N VAL A 377 -15.38 105.59 35.34
CA VAL A 377 -15.35 104.83 36.60
C VAL A 377 -16.53 103.86 36.69
N GLN A 378 -17.72 104.27 36.25
CA GLN A 378 -18.89 103.40 36.16
C GLN A 378 -18.64 102.18 35.25
N ARG A 379 -18.02 102.37 34.08
CA ARG A 379 -17.64 101.25 33.21
C ARG A 379 -16.61 100.30 33.83
N GLN A 380 -15.67 100.82 34.62
CA GLN A 380 -14.68 100.00 35.33
C GLN A 380 -15.35 99.15 36.42
N TYR A 381 -16.28 99.76 37.17
CA TYR A 381 -17.09 99.07 38.16
C TYR A 381 -18.01 98.00 37.53
N GLU A 382 -18.72 98.31 36.44
CA GLU A 382 -19.53 97.33 35.70
C GLU A 382 -18.67 96.21 35.11
N GLY A 383 -17.46 96.54 34.62
CA GLY A 383 -16.48 95.57 34.13
C GLY A 383 -15.99 94.63 35.23
N PHE A 384 -15.75 95.16 36.44
CA PHE A 384 -15.44 94.37 37.62
C PHE A 384 -16.60 93.41 37.95
N LEU A 385 -17.85 93.89 38.03
CA LEU A 385 -19.00 93.03 38.31
C LEU A 385 -19.17 91.91 37.27
N ARG A 386 -19.14 92.23 35.96
CA ARG A 386 -19.28 91.22 34.89
C ARG A 386 -18.19 90.17 34.91
N LYS A 387 -16.95 90.54 35.24
CA LYS A 387 -15.82 89.60 35.33
C LYS A 387 -16.06 88.53 36.40
N TRP A 388 -16.71 88.91 37.50
CA TRP A 388 -16.89 88.05 38.67
C TRP A 388 -18.27 87.40 38.76
N GLU A 389 -19.24 87.82 37.96
CA GLU A 389 -20.60 87.29 37.93
C GLU A 389 -20.69 85.78 37.60
N LYS A 390 -19.66 85.26 36.92
CA LYS A 390 -19.51 83.83 36.57
C LYS A 390 -18.68 83.02 37.59
N CYS A 391 -18.08 83.68 38.59
CA CYS A 391 -17.25 83.02 39.60
C CYS A 391 -18.12 82.38 40.68
N ASP A 392 -17.81 81.15 41.09
CA ASP A 392 -18.55 80.44 42.13
C ASP A 392 -18.53 81.18 43.48
N VAL A 393 -17.49 81.99 43.73
CA VAL A 393 -17.39 82.85 44.92
C VAL A 393 -18.52 83.90 44.95
N PHE A 394 -18.91 84.45 43.80
CA PHE A 394 -20.00 85.43 43.69
C PHE A 394 -21.38 84.78 43.82
N ARG A 395 -21.52 83.50 43.42
CA ARG A 395 -22.74 82.70 43.61
C ARG A 395 -22.98 82.30 45.06
N ASN A 396 -21.90 82.14 45.84
CA ASN A 396 -21.92 81.70 47.22
C ASN A 396 -21.98 82.86 48.24
N MET A 397 -22.16 84.10 47.79
CA MET A 397 -22.37 85.24 48.68
C MET A 397 -23.75 85.23 49.31
N ASN A 398 -23.84 85.69 50.57
CA ASN A 398 -25.14 85.97 51.15
C ASN A 398 -25.72 87.29 50.61
N TYR A 399 -27.04 87.47 50.75
CA TYR A 399 -27.73 88.66 50.25
C TYR A 399 -27.16 89.97 50.81
N HIS A 400 -26.66 89.96 52.06
CA HIS A 400 -26.08 91.14 52.70
C HIS A 400 -24.74 91.55 52.09
N GLU A 401 -23.87 90.61 51.74
CA GLU A 401 -22.58 90.89 51.09
C GLU A 401 -22.79 91.37 49.66
N TYR A 402 -23.69 90.69 48.94
CA TYR A 402 -24.08 91.04 47.59
C TYR A 402 -24.60 92.48 47.53
N LYS A 403 -25.56 92.84 48.37
CA LYS A 403 -26.16 94.18 48.36
C LYS A 403 -25.14 95.30 48.63
N MET A 404 -24.13 95.03 49.46
CA MET A 404 -23.06 95.99 49.75
C MET A 404 -22.10 96.19 48.58
N ILE A 405 -21.82 95.16 47.77
CA ILE A 405 -21.03 95.32 46.54
C ILE A 405 -21.77 96.20 45.51
N TYR A 406 -23.10 96.09 45.46
CA TYR A 406 -23.99 96.90 44.61
C TYR A 406 -24.38 98.27 45.19
N LEU A 407 -23.82 98.65 46.35
CA LEU A 407 -24.11 99.93 47.02
C LEU A 407 -23.95 101.15 46.11
N PRO A 408 -22.92 101.28 45.24
CA PRO A 408 -22.78 102.46 44.39
C PRO A 408 -23.93 102.60 43.38
N GLU A 409 -24.36 101.51 42.73
CA GLU A 409 -25.52 101.54 41.82
C GLU A 409 -26.81 101.94 42.54
N ARG A 410 -27.02 101.41 43.75
CA ARG A 410 -28.22 101.73 44.54
C ARG A 410 -28.27 103.20 44.94
N ILE A 411 -27.14 103.76 45.37
CA ILE A 411 -27.07 105.19 45.71
C ILE A 411 -27.27 106.06 44.47
N GLN A 412 -26.66 105.71 43.33
CA GLN A 412 -26.85 106.45 42.08
C GLN A 412 -28.30 106.40 41.58
N THR A 413 -29.01 105.29 41.76
CA THR A 413 -30.41 105.13 41.34
C THR A 413 -31.37 105.95 42.18
N HIS A 414 -31.06 106.19 43.46
CA HIS A 414 -31.90 106.93 44.40
C HIS A 414 -31.52 108.41 44.56
N MET A 415 -30.61 108.95 43.73
CA MET A 415 -30.15 110.35 43.80
C MET A 415 -31.30 111.37 43.78
N LYS A 416 -32.35 111.11 42.99
CA LYS A 416 -33.53 111.99 42.94
C LYS A 416 -34.34 111.97 44.23
N ALA A 417 -34.52 110.80 44.84
CA ALA A 417 -35.21 110.67 46.13
C ALA A 417 -34.41 111.34 47.26
N LEU A 418 -33.08 111.25 47.21
CA LEU A 418 -32.19 111.94 48.15
C LEU A 418 -32.25 113.47 48.00
N ASP A 419 -32.29 114.02 46.77
CA ASP A 419 -32.46 115.46 46.52
C ASP A 419 -33.80 115.98 47.06
N GLU A 420 -34.90 115.24 46.85
CA GLU A 420 -36.23 115.62 47.36
C GLU A 420 -36.30 115.53 48.89
N ALA A 421 -35.77 114.48 49.50
CA ALA A 421 -35.72 114.35 50.96
C ALA A 421 -34.93 115.50 51.61
N LEU A 422 -33.84 115.94 50.97
CA LEU A 422 -33.03 117.07 51.45
C LEU A 422 -33.76 118.42 51.37
N LYS A 423 -34.67 118.59 50.39
CA LYS A 423 -35.51 119.80 50.29
C LYS A 423 -36.53 119.90 51.43
N ILE A 424 -36.94 118.76 52.01
CA ILE A 424 -37.82 118.70 53.18
C ILE A 424 -37.03 119.12 54.42
N ASP A 425 -36.05 118.31 54.83
CA ASP A 425 -35.06 118.65 55.86
C ASP A 425 -33.82 117.71 55.83
N ARG A 426 -32.84 118.01 56.69
CA ARG A 426 -31.57 117.25 56.77
C ARG A 426 -31.73 115.86 57.43
N SER A 427 -32.72 115.68 58.30
CA SER A 427 -33.06 114.40 58.94
C SER A 427 -33.74 113.41 57.99
N ALA A 428 -34.64 113.90 57.12
CA ALA A 428 -35.30 113.12 56.07
C ALA A 428 -34.29 112.61 55.04
N PHE A 429 -33.27 113.41 54.70
CA PHE A 429 -32.14 112.96 53.87
C PHE A 429 -31.36 111.82 54.53
N GLU A 430 -31.02 111.91 55.82
CA GLU A 430 -30.28 110.85 56.54
C GLU A 430 -31.10 109.57 56.69
N GLU A 431 -32.40 109.69 56.95
CA GLU A 431 -33.31 108.54 57.00
C GLU A 431 -33.40 107.85 55.62
N THR A 432 -33.54 108.64 54.55
CA THR A 432 -33.61 108.13 53.17
C THR A 432 -32.28 107.49 52.75
N LEU A 433 -31.14 108.12 53.06
CA LEU A 433 -29.81 107.57 52.78
C LEU A 433 -29.56 106.27 53.55
N THR A 434 -30.00 106.20 54.80
CA THR A 434 -29.88 104.98 55.61
C THR A 434 -30.74 103.86 55.03
N LYS A 435 -31.98 104.14 54.62
CA LYS A 435 -32.85 103.17 53.94
C LYS A 435 -32.22 102.66 52.64
N VAL A 436 -31.64 103.54 51.82
CA VAL A 436 -30.95 103.14 50.57
C VAL A 436 -29.70 102.28 50.84
N VAL A 437 -28.92 102.57 51.88
CA VAL A 437 -27.75 101.76 52.27
C VAL A 437 -28.17 100.36 52.74
N VAL A 438 -29.25 100.29 53.53
CA VAL A 438 -29.77 99.05 54.12
C VAL A 438 -30.63 98.23 53.14
N ASP A 439 -31.08 98.84 52.03
CA ASP A 439 -32.00 98.30 51.01
C ASP A 439 -33.48 98.23 51.42
N ASP A 440 -33.90 99.17 52.28
CA ASP A 440 -35.29 99.25 52.72
C ASP A 440 -36.16 100.03 51.70
N PRO A 441 -37.40 99.59 51.43
CA PRO A 441 -38.28 100.24 50.46
C PRO A 441 -38.71 101.64 50.92
N LEU A 442 -38.67 102.61 50.00
CA LEU A 442 -39.15 103.98 50.23
C LEU A 442 -40.67 104.05 49.94
N SER A 443 -41.46 104.64 50.85
CA SER A 443 -42.93 104.77 50.68
C SER A 443 -43.31 105.62 49.45
N PRO A 444 -44.27 105.19 48.61
CA PRO A 444 -44.64 105.91 47.39
C PRO A 444 -45.76 106.94 47.65
N GLU A 445 -45.52 108.22 47.34
CA GLU A 445 -46.61 109.17 47.05
C GLU A 445 -46.87 109.23 45.53
N SER A 446 -48.09 108.84 45.16
CA SER A 446 -48.82 109.00 43.88
C SER A 446 -48.05 109.21 42.58
N GLY A 447 -48.01 108.17 41.72
CA GLY A 447 -47.71 108.30 40.30
C GLY A 447 -47.25 107.01 39.61
N ASN A 448 -48.19 106.10 39.34
CA ASN A 448 -48.15 104.97 38.38
C ASN A 448 -46.86 104.14 38.20
N GLY A 449 -46.88 102.92 38.76
CA GLY A 449 -46.57 101.70 38.00
C GLY A 449 -45.12 101.45 37.59
N ILE A 450 -44.19 101.29 38.55
CA ILE A 450 -42.83 100.74 38.29
C ILE A 450 -42.40 99.70 39.35
N TRP A 451 -43.20 99.44 40.39
CA TRP A 451 -42.79 98.51 41.47
C TRP A 451 -42.90 97.02 41.12
N ASP A 452 -43.57 96.66 40.03
CA ASP A 452 -43.69 95.26 39.57
C ASP A 452 -42.53 94.81 38.66
N LEU A 453 -41.62 95.72 38.30
CA LEU A 453 -40.45 95.43 37.47
C LEU A 453 -39.17 95.14 38.29
N VAL A 454 -39.16 95.39 39.60
CA VAL A 454 -37.95 95.27 40.44
C VAL A 454 -37.76 93.86 40.99
N GLN A 455 -38.82 93.03 41.07
CA GLN A 455 -38.68 91.64 41.52
C GLN A 455 -38.40 90.63 40.40
N ASN A 456 -38.54 91.00 39.11
CA ASN A 456 -38.41 90.06 37.98
C ASN A 456 -37.41 90.46 36.88
N VAL A 457 -36.55 91.47 37.09
CA VAL A 457 -35.45 91.74 36.16
C VAL A 457 -34.27 90.84 36.45
N THR A 458 -34.23 89.74 35.72
CA THR A 458 -33.06 88.89 35.47
C THR A 458 -31.79 89.72 35.21
N ARG A 459 -30.67 89.22 35.76
CA ARG A 459 -29.22 89.59 35.63
C ARG A 459 -28.70 90.24 34.33
N GLY A 460 -29.50 90.41 33.28
CA GLY A 460 -29.07 90.98 31.99
C GLY A 460 -29.57 92.39 31.65
N ALA A 461 -30.49 92.99 32.41
CA ALA A 461 -31.19 94.22 31.99
C ALA A 461 -31.02 95.46 32.90
N PHE A 462 -30.12 95.41 33.90
CA PHE A 462 -29.73 96.60 34.68
C PHE A 462 -28.85 97.59 33.89
N GLY A 463 -28.16 97.12 32.85
CA GLY A 463 -27.25 97.94 32.02
C GLY A 463 -27.93 98.85 30.98
N LEU A 464 -29.26 98.86 30.87
CA LEU A 464 -29.97 99.63 29.84
C LEU A 464 -30.98 100.67 30.37
N VAL A 465 -31.16 100.78 31.71
CA VAL A 465 -32.23 101.59 32.33
C VAL A 465 -31.71 102.70 33.27
N LEU A 466 -30.41 103.05 33.22
CA LEU A 466 -29.96 104.36 33.71
C LEU A 466 -30.24 105.43 32.64
N GLY A 467 -31.54 105.71 32.50
CA GLY A 467 -32.03 106.88 31.80
C GLY A 467 -31.32 108.11 32.34
N ARG A 468 -30.73 108.87 31.41
CA ARG A 468 -30.05 110.15 31.61
C ARG A 468 -30.92 111.12 32.41
N SER A 469 -30.90 111.03 33.74
CA SER A 469 -31.39 112.11 34.60
C SER A 469 -30.34 113.23 34.56
N ASN A 470 -30.36 114.04 33.51
CA ASN A 470 -29.73 115.36 33.49
C ASN A 470 -30.52 116.34 34.38
N GLY A 471 -30.94 115.89 35.57
CA GLY A 471 -31.52 116.76 36.58
C GLY A 471 -30.40 117.61 37.15
N GLN A 472 -30.55 118.92 37.10
CA GLN A 472 -29.73 119.82 37.91
C GLN A 472 -30.09 119.54 39.37
N PHE A 473 -29.26 118.76 40.05
CA PHE A 473 -29.36 118.59 41.50
C PHE A 473 -28.94 119.88 42.20
N SER A 474 -29.51 120.14 43.38
CA SER A 474 -29.15 121.31 44.17
C SER A 474 -27.68 121.24 44.61
N SER A 475 -26.99 122.39 44.72
CA SER A 475 -25.62 122.43 45.28
C SER A 475 -25.58 121.86 46.71
N ASN A 476 -26.69 122.00 47.44
CA ASN A 476 -26.87 121.47 48.79
C ASN A 476 -26.80 119.94 48.85
N LEU A 477 -27.25 119.23 47.80
CA LEU A 477 -27.14 117.77 47.72
C LEU A 477 -25.70 117.32 47.54
N GLN A 478 -24.92 118.07 46.75
CA GLN A 478 -23.50 117.79 46.56
C GLN A 478 -22.74 117.90 47.88
N ASP A 479 -22.96 118.97 48.64
CA ASP A 479 -22.33 119.16 49.95
C ASP A 479 -22.77 118.09 50.96
N ALA A 480 -24.06 117.74 50.99
CA ALA A 480 -24.60 116.72 51.90
C ALA A 480 -24.06 115.30 51.61
N LEU A 481 -23.87 114.95 50.34
CA LEU A 481 -23.26 113.67 49.94
C LEU A 481 -21.75 113.67 50.12
N ASP A 482 -21.05 114.77 49.86
CA ASP A 482 -19.61 114.88 50.08
C ASP A 482 -19.25 114.71 51.57
N ASP A 483 -20.08 115.25 52.48
CA ASP A 483 -20.01 115.05 53.94
C ASP A 483 -20.16 113.56 54.39
N ARG A 484 -20.71 112.69 53.52
CA ARG A 484 -21.00 111.27 53.81
C ARG A 484 -20.25 110.30 52.89
N GLN A 485 -19.60 110.82 51.85
CA GLN A 485 -18.92 110.05 50.82
C GLN A 485 -17.82 109.16 51.39
N LEU A 486 -17.03 109.66 52.35
CA LEU A 486 -15.98 108.89 53.01
C LEU A 486 -16.54 107.63 53.71
N ARG A 487 -17.72 107.75 54.35
CA ARG A 487 -18.38 106.62 55.02
C ARG A 487 -18.87 105.58 54.01
N LEU A 488 -19.53 106.03 52.93
CA LEU A 488 -20.06 105.15 51.89
C LEU A 488 -18.96 104.40 51.14
N VAL A 489 -17.88 105.11 50.79
CA VAL A 489 -16.68 104.52 50.19
C VAL A 489 -16.04 103.51 51.13
N GLY A 490 -15.97 103.81 52.43
CA GLY A 490 -15.43 102.91 53.45
C GLY A 490 -16.22 101.59 53.53
N ILE A 491 -17.56 101.67 53.58
CA ILE A 491 -18.44 100.49 53.60
C ILE A 491 -18.25 99.64 52.35
N TRP A 492 -18.24 100.27 51.17
CA TRP A 492 -18.10 99.55 49.90
C TRP A 492 -16.72 98.92 49.74
N THR A 493 -15.68 99.64 50.14
CA THR A 493 -14.28 99.18 50.05
C THR A 493 -14.05 97.99 50.99
N ASP A 494 -14.67 97.98 52.17
CA ASP A 494 -14.62 96.82 53.07
C ASP A 494 -15.34 95.60 52.47
N ALA A 495 -16.51 95.81 51.84
CA ALA A 495 -17.22 94.73 51.14
C ALA A 495 -16.39 94.15 49.96
N VAL A 496 -15.74 95.01 49.17
CA VAL A 496 -14.83 94.59 48.09
C VAL A 496 -13.62 93.85 48.66
N LYS A 497 -13.05 94.30 49.78
CA LYS A 497 -11.93 93.64 50.46
C LYS A 497 -12.30 92.22 50.90
N GLN A 498 -13.45 92.07 51.55
CA GLN A 498 -13.96 90.77 52.00
C GLN A 498 -14.23 89.83 50.82
N PHE A 499 -14.79 90.35 49.72
CA PHE A 499 -14.98 89.58 48.50
C PHE A 499 -13.66 89.08 47.91
N VAL A 500 -12.69 89.97 47.74
CA VAL A 500 -11.38 89.63 47.17
C VAL A 500 -10.65 88.60 48.03
N ALA A 501 -10.74 88.67 49.36
CA ALA A 501 -10.17 87.66 50.26
C ALA A 501 -10.78 86.26 50.05
N ARG A 502 -12.08 86.17 49.72
CA ARG A 502 -12.71 84.88 49.38
C ARG A 502 -12.30 84.37 48.00
N VAL A 503 -12.14 85.27 47.03
CA VAL A 503 -11.61 84.92 45.70
C VAL A 503 -10.19 84.38 45.82
N GLU A 504 -9.34 85.03 46.62
CA GLU A 504 -7.99 84.56 46.92
C GLU A 504 -7.98 83.16 47.51
N ALA A 505 -8.81 82.91 48.54
CA ALA A 505 -8.87 81.61 49.20
C ALA A 505 -9.31 80.50 48.24
N ALA A 506 -10.34 80.73 47.43
CA ALA A 506 -10.86 79.75 46.48
C ALA A 506 -9.86 79.43 45.35
N GLU A 507 -9.24 80.45 44.74
CA GLU A 507 -8.19 80.28 43.72
C GLU A 507 -6.98 79.52 44.28
N ARG A 508 -6.54 79.88 45.49
CA ARG A 508 -5.41 79.23 46.17
C ARG A 508 -5.69 77.74 46.39
N ASP A 509 -6.86 77.39 46.93
CA ASP A 509 -7.21 75.99 47.22
C ASP A 509 -7.36 75.15 45.94
N GLN A 510 -8.02 75.68 44.91
CA GLN A 510 -8.17 74.99 43.63
C GLN A 510 -6.82 74.71 42.96
N ARG A 511 -5.94 75.72 42.90
CA ARG A 511 -4.60 75.57 42.30
C ARG A 511 -3.72 74.60 43.10
N ILE A 512 -3.81 74.61 44.43
CA ILE A 512 -3.08 73.65 45.28
C ILE A 512 -3.57 72.23 45.00
N GLN A 513 -4.89 71.99 44.94
CA GLN A 513 -5.46 70.66 44.67
C GLN A 513 -5.06 70.10 43.30
N GLN A 514 -5.12 70.94 42.26
CA GLN A 514 -4.69 70.53 40.92
C GLN A 514 -3.18 70.22 40.90
N SER A 515 -2.37 71.07 41.54
CA SER A 515 -0.92 70.88 41.63
C SER A 515 -0.50 69.68 42.48
N THR A 516 -1.30 69.28 43.49
CA THR A 516 -1.10 68.03 44.22
C THR A 516 -1.41 66.83 43.33
N HIS A 517 -2.55 66.84 42.64
CA HIS A 517 -2.99 65.72 41.81
C HIS A 517 -2.03 65.44 40.65
N ASP A 518 -1.62 66.47 39.91
CA ASP A 518 -0.69 66.32 38.77
C ASP A 518 0.66 65.73 39.21
N ARG A 519 1.15 66.12 40.40
CA ARG A 519 2.42 65.62 40.94
C ARG A 519 2.30 64.21 41.50
N GLU A 520 1.15 63.83 42.04
CA GLU A 520 0.87 62.45 42.44
C GLU A 520 0.85 61.51 41.22
N ILE A 521 0.19 61.91 40.12
CA ILE A 521 0.23 61.16 38.85
C ILE A 521 1.68 60.98 38.37
N HIS A 522 2.47 62.05 38.41
CA HIS A 522 3.88 62.00 38.03
C HIS A 522 4.72 61.12 38.97
N PHE A 523 4.40 61.09 40.26
CA PHE A 523 5.03 60.19 41.23
C PHE A 523 4.74 58.73 40.89
N ASP A 524 3.49 58.39 40.57
CA ASP A 524 3.13 57.01 40.21
C ASP A 524 3.82 56.55 38.92
N GLN A 525 3.99 57.45 37.94
CA GLN A 525 4.78 57.17 36.73
C GLN A 525 6.26 56.94 37.05
N GLU A 526 6.91 57.81 37.85
CA GLU A 526 8.31 57.63 38.25
C GLU A 526 8.51 56.38 39.12
N LYS A 527 7.54 56.06 40.00
CA LYS A 527 7.52 54.85 40.83
C LYS A 527 7.50 53.59 39.95
N GLU A 528 6.59 53.52 38.99
CA GLU A 528 6.52 52.41 38.03
C GLU A 528 7.81 52.28 37.21
N ASP A 529 8.42 53.39 36.82
CA ASP A 529 9.69 53.39 36.11
C ASP A 529 10.87 52.88 36.97
N ILE A 530 10.90 53.20 38.27
CA ILE A 530 11.86 52.63 39.23
C ILE A 530 11.65 51.12 39.35
N LEU A 531 10.42 50.68 39.64
CA LEU A 531 10.09 49.25 39.80
C LEU A 531 10.42 48.44 38.53
N ARG A 532 10.11 48.98 37.34
CA ARG A 532 10.47 48.37 36.06
C ARG A 532 11.98 48.27 35.86
N ARG A 533 12.75 49.31 36.19
CA ARG A 533 14.21 49.29 36.10
C ARG A 533 14.84 48.28 37.06
N THR A 534 14.36 48.24 38.30
CA THR A 534 14.82 47.28 39.32
C THR A 534 14.52 45.85 38.92
N PHE A 535 13.32 45.58 38.41
CA PHE A 535 12.97 44.25 37.89
C PHE A 535 13.83 43.85 36.68
N ASN A 536 14.15 44.76 35.78
CA ASN A 536 15.07 44.48 34.68
C ASN A 536 16.50 44.16 35.17
N ARG A 537 16.96 44.82 36.23
CA ARG A 537 18.24 44.51 36.88
C ARG A 537 18.21 43.14 37.55
N PHE A 538 17.16 42.83 38.30
CA PHE A 538 16.92 41.49 38.85
C PHE A 538 16.97 40.41 37.76
N ARG A 539 16.26 40.61 36.65
CA ARG A 539 16.30 39.72 35.48
C ARG A 539 17.68 39.57 34.85
N ALA A 540 18.50 40.62 34.86
CA ALA A 540 19.87 40.56 34.36
C ALA A 540 20.78 39.75 35.30
N ASN A 541 20.62 39.92 36.62
CA ASN A 541 21.36 39.16 37.63
C ASN A 541 21.03 37.65 37.58
N LEU A 542 19.80 37.28 37.23
CA LEU A 542 19.43 35.88 37.04
C LEU A 542 20.11 35.22 35.82
N LYS A 543 20.56 36.03 34.84
CA LYS A 543 21.22 35.56 33.62
C LYS A 543 22.73 35.40 33.75
N SER A 544 23.37 35.94 34.79
CA SER A 544 24.83 35.84 34.92
C SER A 544 25.21 34.41 35.24
N SER A 545 25.97 33.76 34.36
CA SER A 545 26.38 32.37 34.51
C SER A 545 27.87 32.17 34.25
N ASP A 546 28.60 31.82 35.31
CA ASP A 546 29.87 31.08 35.21
C ASP A 546 29.56 29.62 34.87
N GLY A 547 29.36 29.31 33.58
CA GLY A 547 29.30 27.93 33.08
C GLY A 547 28.15 27.03 33.56
N ARG A 548 27.07 27.58 34.15
CA ARG A 548 25.89 26.82 34.61
C ARG A 548 24.90 26.54 33.48
N LEU A 549 24.17 25.43 33.57
CA LEU A 549 23.04 25.07 32.68
C LEU A 549 21.94 26.14 32.74
N SER A 550 21.13 26.32 31.70
CA SER A 550 20.10 27.36 31.62
C SER A 550 18.67 26.87 31.89
N ILE A 551 17.82 27.72 32.45
CA ILE A 551 16.37 27.53 32.53
C ILE A 551 15.72 28.66 31.75
N LYS A 552 14.81 28.34 30.83
CA LYS A 552 14.06 29.33 30.05
C LYS A 552 12.58 29.28 30.43
N ILE A 553 12.10 30.30 31.11
CA ILE A 553 10.67 30.43 31.43
C ILE A 553 9.94 30.85 30.14
N GLU A 554 9.00 30.04 29.68
CA GLU A 554 8.20 30.34 28.48
C GLU A 554 6.93 31.11 28.84
N LYS A 555 6.25 30.69 29.91
CA LYS A 555 4.94 31.20 30.29
C LYS A 555 4.85 31.40 31.79
N LEU A 556 4.24 32.51 32.19
CA LEU A 556 3.93 32.83 33.57
C LEU A 556 2.56 33.50 33.60
N MET A 557 1.55 32.81 34.13
CA MET A 557 0.16 33.29 34.19
C MET A 557 -0.36 33.22 35.62
N CYS A 558 -0.97 34.30 36.09
CA CYS A 558 -1.68 34.30 37.37
C CYS A 558 -3.01 33.55 37.23
N THR A 559 -3.43 32.87 38.30
CA THR A 559 -4.79 32.36 38.45
C THR A 559 -5.79 33.52 38.57
N SER A 560 -7.08 33.25 38.33
CA SER A 560 -8.13 34.28 38.37
C SER A 560 -8.30 34.96 39.72
N ASP A 561 -7.88 34.29 40.81
CA ASP A 561 -7.89 34.81 42.18
C ASP A 561 -6.60 35.59 42.54
N GLY A 562 -5.60 35.62 41.66
CA GLY A 562 -4.33 36.30 41.88
C GLY A 562 -3.39 35.65 42.90
N THR A 563 -3.73 34.49 43.46
CA THR A 563 -2.97 33.87 44.56
C THR A 563 -1.87 32.91 44.10
N ALA A 564 -2.03 32.31 42.92
CA ALA A 564 -1.12 31.33 42.36
C ALA A 564 -0.66 31.71 40.95
N VAL A 565 0.47 31.16 40.55
CA VAL A 565 1.10 31.38 39.26
C VAL A 565 1.35 30.03 38.59
N ASN A 566 0.79 29.87 37.39
CA ASN A 566 1.11 28.78 36.49
C ASN A 566 2.36 29.15 35.69
N ILE A 567 3.46 28.49 35.99
CA ILE A 567 4.75 28.66 35.33
C ILE A 567 5.02 27.46 34.41
N ALA A 568 5.43 27.75 33.18
CA ALA A 568 5.96 26.77 32.23
C ALA A 568 7.38 27.18 31.83
N TRP A 569 8.32 26.25 31.94
CA TRP A 569 9.73 26.51 31.67
C TRP A 569 10.40 25.30 31.02
N ASN A 570 11.49 25.57 30.30
CA ASN A 570 12.37 24.56 29.76
C ASN A 570 13.67 24.54 30.56
N GLU A 571 14.06 23.38 31.06
CA GLU A 571 15.29 23.16 31.81
C GLU A 571 16.35 22.56 30.89
N GLU A 572 17.50 23.19 30.80
CA GLU A 572 18.65 22.67 30.06
C GLU A 572 19.29 21.55 30.89
N VAL A 573 19.26 20.33 30.36
CA VAL A 573 19.83 19.15 30.99
C VAL A 573 20.94 18.62 30.09
N GLU A 574 22.02 18.10 30.68
CA GLU A 574 23.04 17.38 29.91
C GLU A 574 22.40 16.17 29.23
N LYS A 575 22.45 16.15 27.90
CA LYS A 575 21.96 15.04 27.10
C LYS A 575 23.08 14.01 27.00
N GLU A 576 22.77 12.77 27.36
CA GLU A 576 23.66 11.65 27.07
C GLU A 576 23.98 11.60 25.56
N PRO A 577 25.24 11.33 25.18
CA PRO A 577 25.65 11.37 23.78
C PRO A 577 24.85 10.36 22.95
N THR A 578 23.91 10.85 22.15
CA THR A 578 23.15 10.04 21.19
C THR A 578 24.00 9.75 19.95
N LYS A 579 23.75 8.64 19.26
CA LYS A 579 24.32 8.42 17.93
C LYS A 579 23.48 9.18 16.90
N VAL A 580 24.09 10.00 16.07
CA VAL A 580 23.39 10.70 14.98
C VAL A 580 23.67 10.01 13.67
N ILE A 581 22.62 9.59 12.97
CA ILE A 581 22.73 9.02 11.64
C ILE A 581 22.21 10.02 10.61
N ARG A 582 23.05 10.35 9.63
CA ARG A 582 22.72 11.22 8.51
C ARG A 582 22.49 10.38 7.27
N LEU A 583 21.34 10.53 6.62
CA LEU A 583 21.01 9.80 5.40
C LEU A 583 21.17 10.68 4.18
N HIS A 584 21.77 10.09 3.14
CA HIS A 584 21.90 10.69 1.82
C HIS A 584 21.36 9.73 0.77
N GLN A 585 20.45 10.23 -0.05
CA GLN A 585 19.88 9.50 -1.18
C GLN A 585 20.84 9.55 -2.36
N LEU A 586 21.02 8.39 -3.00
CA LEU A 586 21.68 8.25 -4.30
C LEU A 586 20.63 8.39 -5.40
N ASP A 587 20.97 9.12 -6.46
CA ASP A 587 20.14 9.23 -7.66
C ASP A 587 20.26 7.94 -8.49
N SER A 588 19.12 7.28 -8.75
CA SER A 588 19.06 6.04 -9.52
C SER A 588 19.37 6.25 -11.00
N SER A 589 19.14 7.46 -11.53
CA SER A 589 19.39 7.79 -12.95
C SER A 589 20.84 8.19 -13.23
N SER A 590 21.55 8.66 -12.21
CA SER A 590 22.97 8.99 -12.28
C SER A 590 23.58 8.79 -10.90
N PRO A 591 24.30 7.68 -10.66
CA PRO A 591 24.92 7.38 -9.38
C PRO A 591 25.90 8.46 -8.89
N ALA A 592 26.23 9.44 -9.74
CA ALA A 592 27.12 10.56 -9.50
C ALA A 592 26.58 11.61 -8.50
N LYS A 593 25.26 11.64 -8.23
CA LYS A 593 24.63 12.70 -7.41
C LYS A 593 24.17 12.17 -6.06
N LEU A 594 24.66 12.82 -5.00
CA LEU A 594 24.29 12.55 -3.61
C LEU A 594 23.41 13.70 -3.08
N SER A 595 22.21 13.40 -2.59
CA SER A 595 21.28 14.40 -2.04
C SER A 595 20.99 14.14 -0.55
N PRO A 596 21.03 15.16 0.32
CA PRO A 596 20.74 14.94 1.75
C PRO A 596 19.25 14.68 1.96
N MET A 597 18.91 13.56 2.61
CA MET A 597 17.53 13.26 3.02
C MET A 597 17.21 13.88 4.37
N GLY A 598 18.11 13.71 5.35
CA GLY A 598 17.93 14.24 6.70
C GLY A 598 18.77 13.52 7.75
N ARG A 599 18.45 13.75 9.02
CA ARG A 599 19.16 13.16 10.17
C ARG A 599 18.19 12.54 11.17
N MET A 600 18.61 11.45 11.81
CA MET A 600 17.93 10.81 12.93
C MET A 600 18.89 10.66 14.12
N GLU A 601 18.32 10.63 15.32
CA GLU A 601 19.03 10.38 16.57
C GLU A 601 18.62 9.01 17.10
N ILE A 602 19.60 8.20 17.50
CA ILE A 602 19.40 6.93 18.21
C ILE A 602 19.75 7.14 19.68
N GLU A 603 18.80 6.80 20.55
CA GLU A 603 18.95 6.91 22.00
C GLU A 603 20.03 5.93 22.52
N PRO A 604 20.71 6.25 23.62
CA PRO A 604 21.70 5.35 24.22
C PRO A 604 21.10 3.98 24.56
N GLY A 605 21.86 2.92 24.32
CA GLY A 605 21.44 1.53 24.56
C GLY A 605 20.57 0.89 23.47
N LEU A 606 20.21 1.62 22.41
CA LEU A 606 19.62 1.03 21.19
C LEU A 606 20.71 0.67 20.18
N GLU A 607 20.71 -0.58 19.74
CA GLU A 607 21.53 -1.06 18.63
C GLU A 607 20.73 -1.02 17.32
N LEU A 608 21.30 -0.47 16.26
CA LEU A 608 20.69 -0.47 14.93
C LEU A 608 21.02 -1.77 14.21
N LEU A 609 20.01 -2.59 13.95
CA LEU A 609 20.17 -3.86 13.24
C LEU A 609 20.06 -3.68 11.72
N LYS A 610 19.05 -2.94 11.24
CA LYS A 610 18.83 -2.73 9.81
C LYS A 610 18.13 -1.40 9.56
N LEU A 611 18.50 -0.76 8.46
CA LEU A 611 17.84 0.43 7.93
C LEU A 611 17.42 0.14 6.49
N ALA A 612 16.20 0.51 6.10
CA ALA A 612 15.74 0.37 4.71
C ALA A 612 14.89 1.56 4.26
N THR A 613 15.10 2.02 3.04
CA THR A 613 14.29 3.06 2.40
C THR A 613 13.01 2.43 1.83
N VAL A 614 11.84 2.92 2.23
CA VAL A 614 10.57 2.33 1.80
C VAL A 614 9.77 3.23 0.86
N LYS A 615 9.95 4.55 0.96
CA LYS A 615 9.50 5.55 -0.01
C LYS A 615 10.50 6.72 -0.01
N VAL A 616 10.39 7.62 -0.98
CA VAL A 616 11.17 8.87 -0.98
C VAL A 616 10.90 9.62 0.33
N GLY A 617 11.96 9.88 1.10
CA GLY A 617 11.86 10.54 2.41
C GLY A 617 11.28 9.69 3.55
N LEU A 618 11.02 8.39 3.36
CA LEU A 618 10.52 7.50 4.41
C LEU A 618 11.40 6.26 4.58
N VAL A 619 11.79 6.01 5.82
CA VAL A 619 12.75 4.96 6.19
C VAL A 619 12.21 4.13 7.35
N ILE A 620 12.46 2.82 7.31
CA ILE A 620 12.21 1.92 8.42
C ILE A 620 13.54 1.56 9.09
N ALA A 621 13.58 1.70 10.40
CA ALA A 621 14.70 1.29 11.24
C ALA A 621 14.27 0.13 12.15
N ILE A 622 15.06 -0.95 12.15
CA ILE A 622 14.92 -2.06 13.09
C ILE A 622 16.00 -1.88 14.15
N LEU A 623 15.56 -1.62 15.38
CA LEU A 623 16.41 -1.36 16.52
C LEU A 623 16.25 -2.49 17.54
N VAL A 624 17.32 -2.85 18.23
CA VAL A 624 17.29 -3.81 19.33
C VAL A 624 17.69 -3.10 20.62
N LYS A 625 16.91 -3.28 21.68
CA LYS A 625 17.23 -2.80 23.03
C LYS A 625 17.02 -3.94 24.01
N GLU A 626 18.07 -4.29 24.73
CA GLU A 626 18.07 -5.42 25.68
C GLU A 626 17.60 -6.71 24.97
N ASN A 627 16.38 -7.19 25.27
CA ASN A 627 15.76 -8.36 24.64
C ASN A 627 14.50 -8.02 23.83
N ARG A 628 14.38 -6.79 23.32
CA ARG A 628 13.22 -6.34 22.55
C ARG A 628 13.65 -5.79 21.20
N THR A 629 12.83 -6.03 20.18
CA THR A 629 13.02 -5.46 18.84
C THR A 629 11.99 -4.37 18.61
N ILE A 630 12.44 -3.18 18.23
CA ILE A 630 11.61 -2.00 17.98
C ILE A 630 11.69 -1.67 16.50
N VAL A 631 10.54 -1.68 15.82
CA VAL A 631 10.40 -1.21 14.45
C VAL A 631 9.98 0.25 14.49
N ARG A 632 10.82 1.15 13.98
CA ARG A 632 10.56 2.60 13.92
C ARG A 632 10.35 3.04 12.48
N ARG A 633 9.31 3.84 12.26
CA ARG A 633 9.05 4.60 11.04
C ARG A 633 9.62 5.99 11.18
N ILE A 634 10.45 6.39 10.21
CA ILE A 634 11.17 7.65 10.20
C ILE A 634 10.82 8.41 8.92
N GLN A 635 10.08 9.50 9.08
CA GLN A 635 9.66 10.37 7.99
C GLN A 635 10.51 11.64 7.98
N PHE A 636 11.24 11.85 6.88
CA PHE A 636 11.98 13.07 6.64
C PHE A 636 11.06 14.09 5.94
N PRO A 637 10.91 15.30 6.50
CA PRO A 637 10.15 16.37 5.86
C PRO A 637 10.87 16.85 4.58
N LEU A 638 10.08 17.21 3.56
CA LEU A 638 10.60 17.71 2.26
C LEU A 638 11.35 19.05 2.40
N GLN A 639 11.11 19.81 3.47
CA GLN A 639 11.82 21.05 3.77
C GLN A 639 13.16 20.77 4.47
N ARG A 640 14.27 21.22 3.86
CA ARG A 640 15.63 21.08 4.41
C ARG A 640 15.71 21.66 5.83
N ASN A 641 16.34 20.93 6.75
CA ASN A 641 16.69 21.28 8.15
C ASN A 641 15.67 20.97 9.27
N GLN A 642 14.50 20.39 9.00
CA GLN A 642 13.62 19.92 10.08
C GLN A 642 14.02 18.52 10.60
N LYS A 643 13.80 18.27 11.90
CA LYS A 643 14.08 16.97 12.55
C LYS A 643 13.13 15.92 11.97
N ALA A 644 13.63 14.71 11.71
CA ALA A 644 12.80 13.63 11.20
C ALA A 644 11.71 13.26 12.22
N GLU A 645 10.49 13.06 11.74
CA GLU A 645 9.39 12.54 12.57
C GLU A 645 9.63 11.05 12.78
N GLN A 646 9.74 10.63 14.04
CA GLN A 646 9.98 9.24 14.43
C GLN A 646 8.75 8.69 15.14
N SER A 647 8.27 7.54 14.70
CA SER A 647 7.13 6.84 15.30
C SER A 647 7.44 5.36 15.47
N VAL A 648 7.08 4.78 16.61
CA VAL A 648 7.22 3.34 16.84
C VAL A 648 6.04 2.63 16.18
N VAL A 649 6.34 1.71 15.25
CA VAL A 649 5.34 0.93 14.50
C VAL A 649 4.93 -0.31 15.26
N ARG A 650 5.91 -1.04 15.80
CA ARG A 650 5.70 -2.24 16.62
C ARG A 650 6.92 -2.53 17.48
N THR A 651 6.67 -3.12 18.64
CA THR A 651 7.70 -3.68 19.52
C THR A 651 7.47 -5.18 19.68
N PHE A 652 8.48 -5.99 19.38
CA PHE A 652 8.49 -7.44 19.62
C PHE A 652 9.19 -7.76 20.94
N GLY A 653 8.69 -8.77 21.66
CA GLY A 653 9.18 -9.17 22.98
C GLY A 653 10.50 -9.95 22.99
N HIS A 654 11.14 -10.15 21.83
CA HIS A 654 12.41 -10.85 21.68
C HIS A 654 13.39 -10.02 20.85
N ALA A 655 14.68 -10.14 21.15
CA ALA A 655 15.74 -9.56 20.33
C ALA A 655 15.86 -10.29 18.99
N CYS A 656 15.79 -9.52 17.90
CA CYS A 656 15.98 -9.98 16.54
C CYS A 656 17.48 -10.11 16.27
N SER A 657 17.92 -11.26 15.77
CA SER A 657 19.32 -11.51 15.45
C SER A 657 19.67 -11.09 14.03
N LEU A 658 18.79 -11.36 13.06
CA LEU A 658 18.93 -10.98 11.65
C LEU A 658 17.58 -10.59 11.09
N CYS A 659 17.54 -9.70 10.11
CA CYS A 659 16.30 -9.33 9.44
C CYS A 659 16.52 -8.92 7.98
N SER A 660 15.50 -9.16 7.15
CA SER A 660 15.48 -8.74 5.75
C SER A 660 14.16 -8.03 5.45
N ILE A 661 14.24 -6.83 4.86
CA ILE A 661 13.07 -6.00 4.51
C ILE A 661 12.96 -5.98 2.99
N ARG A 662 11.84 -6.47 2.46
CA ARG A 662 11.46 -6.31 1.05
C ARG A 662 10.50 -5.12 0.94
N ALA A 663 11.05 -3.96 0.61
CA ALA A 663 10.29 -2.71 0.61
C ALA A 663 9.24 -2.64 -0.51
N SER A 664 9.52 -3.25 -1.68
CA SER A 664 8.65 -3.26 -2.86
C SER A 664 7.27 -3.85 -2.60
N ASP A 665 7.19 -4.90 -1.80
CA ASP A 665 5.94 -5.57 -1.45
C ASP A 665 5.56 -5.49 0.02
N ARG A 666 6.26 -4.64 0.79
CA ARG A 666 5.99 -4.34 2.20
C ARG A 666 6.16 -5.54 3.13
N ARG A 667 6.99 -6.54 2.80
CA ARG A 667 7.28 -7.68 3.69
C ARG A 667 8.58 -7.51 4.45
N VAL A 668 8.65 -8.13 5.61
CA VAL A 668 9.86 -8.22 6.43
C VAL A 668 9.94 -9.59 7.08
N ALA A 669 11.15 -10.14 7.13
CA ALA A 669 11.48 -11.36 7.86
C ALA A 669 12.33 -11.00 9.07
N PHE A 670 11.91 -11.44 10.26
CA PHE A 670 12.66 -11.29 11.51
C PHE A 670 13.10 -12.64 12.04
N LEU A 671 14.40 -12.83 12.26
CA LEU A 671 14.95 -14.03 12.88
C LEU A 671 15.08 -13.83 14.40
N PHE A 672 14.37 -14.66 15.17
CA PHE A 672 14.35 -14.64 16.62
C PHE A 672 14.87 -15.95 17.21
N ALA A 673 15.19 -15.93 18.51
CA ALA A 673 15.50 -17.11 19.31
C ALA A 673 16.69 -17.96 18.81
N VAL A 674 17.67 -17.32 18.14
CA VAL A 674 18.95 -17.95 17.78
C VAL A 674 19.72 -18.31 19.05
N ARG A 675 20.24 -19.53 19.12
CA ARG A 675 21.08 -20.02 20.24
C ARG A 675 22.26 -20.80 19.68
N PRO A 676 23.36 -20.99 20.44
CA PRO A 676 24.43 -21.88 19.99
C PRO A 676 23.89 -23.26 19.59
N GLY A 677 24.08 -23.63 18.32
CA GLY A 677 23.59 -24.89 17.75
C GLY A 677 22.12 -24.91 17.32
N ARG A 678 21.39 -23.77 17.39
CA ARG A 678 20.01 -23.62 16.88
C ARG A 678 19.88 -22.39 15.99
N LEU A 679 19.29 -22.59 14.83
CA LEU A 679 19.03 -21.55 13.84
C LEU A 679 17.90 -20.61 14.28
N GLY A 680 16.94 -21.08 15.08
CA GLY A 680 15.85 -20.26 15.62
C GLY A 680 14.62 -20.18 14.71
N ASN A 681 13.79 -19.15 14.89
CA ASN A 681 12.50 -19.01 14.20
C ASN A 681 12.43 -17.71 13.41
N VAL A 682 11.96 -17.79 12.16
CA VAL A 682 11.69 -16.60 11.34
C VAL A 682 10.22 -16.26 11.37
N ALA A 683 9.90 -15.02 11.73
CA ALA A 683 8.56 -14.45 11.61
C ALA A 683 8.49 -13.56 10.36
N PHE A 684 7.64 -13.94 9.42
CA PHE A 684 7.26 -13.11 8.29
C PHE A 684 6.17 -12.13 8.71
N CYS A 685 6.39 -10.85 8.45
CA CYS A 685 5.43 -9.81 8.73
C CYS A 685 5.21 -8.92 7.49
N ARG A 686 4.07 -8.24 7.43
CA ARG A 686 3.70 -7.33 6.35
C ARG A 686 3.31 -5.97 6.90
N PHE A 687 3.84 -4.91 6.32
CA PHE A 687 3.44 -3.54 6.62
C PHE A 687 2.16 -3.16 5.88
N ASN A 688 1.35 -2.28 6.48
CA ASN A 688 0.29 -1.60 5.76
C ASN A 688 0.85 -0.60 4.72
N GLU A 689 0.00 0.00 3.89
CA GLU A 689 0.43 0.90 2.81
C GLU A 689 1.19 2.16 3.28
N SER A 690 0.88 2.61 4.50
CA SER A 690 1.50 3.80 5.12
C SER A 690 2.70 3.46 6.02
N PHE A 691 3.05 2.18 6.16
CA PHE A 691 4.08 1.68 7.07
C PHE A 691 3.89 2.10 8.54
N THR A 692 2.64 2.33 8.97
CA THR A 692 2.28 2.71 10.34
C THR A 692 1.91 1.51 11.21
N SER A 693 1.60 0.37 10.61
CA SER A 693 1.41 -0.91 11.30
C SER A 693 2.14 -2.03 10.57
N VAL A 694 2.50 -3.08 11.32
CA VAL A 694 3.11 -4.31 10.79
C VAL A 694 2.49 -5.51 11.49
N GLU A 695 2.09 -6.51 10.72
CA GLU A 695 1.38 -7.69 11.21
C GLU A 695 2.12 -8.97 10.81
N ALA A 696 2.20 -9.93 11.73
CA ALA A 696 2.81 -11.23 11.46
C ALA A 696 1.84 -12.07 10.63
N THR A 697 2.32 -12.61 9.51
CA THR A 697 1.52 -13.43 8.60
C THR A 697 1.79 -14.91 8.80
N GLN A 698 3.06 -15.28 8.96
CA GLN A 698 3.49 -16.67 9.10
C GLN A 698 4.79 -16.73 9.89
N SER A 699 5.05 -17.86 10.55
CA SER A 699 6.36 -18.18 11.11
C SER A 699 6.84 -19.53 10.59
N ILE A 700 8.15 -19.68 10.46
CA ILE A 700 8.80 -20.96 10.18
C ILE A 700 9.89 -21.24 11.22
N ASP A 701 10.03 -22.51 11.58
CA ASP A 701 11.16 -23.01 12.35
C ASP A 701 12.33 -23.26 11.38
N MET A 702 13.42 -22.52 11.56
CA MET A 702 14.59 -22.63 10.70
C MET A 702 15.34 -23.95 10.95
N ASP A 703 15.32 -24.47 12.17
CA ASP A 703 15.95 -25.74 12.52
C ASP A 703 15.25 -26.93 11.83
N ALA A 704 13.93 -26.83 11.63
CA ALA A 704 13.15 -27.84 10.91
C ALA A 704 13.22 -27.68 9.38
N SER A 705 13.34 -26.43 8.90
CA SER A 705 13.22 -26.13 7.47
C SER A 705 14.58 -26.13 6.76
N PHE A 706 15.64 -25.66 7.42
CA PHE A 706 16.99 -25.56 6.85
C PHE A 706 17.90 -26.64 7.44
N SER A 707 18.88 -27.06 6.64
CA SER A 707 19.95 -27.98 7.10
C SER A 707 21.30 -27.28 7.21
N LEU A 708 21.27 -25.95 7.36
CA LEU A 708 22.44 -25.07 7.48
C LEU A 708 23.08 -25.16 8.87
N ALA A 709 24.36 -24.81 8.98
CA ALA A 709 25.03 -24.75 10.27
C ALA A 709 24.71 -23.45 11.04
N SER A 710 24.68 -23.52 12.37
CA SER A 710 24.61 -22.33 13.22
C SER A 710 26.02 -21.75 13.46
N PRO A 711 26.21 -20.42 13.50
CA PRO A 711 25.21 -19.37 13.28
C PRO A 711 25.02 -19.04 11.79
N LEU A 712 23.84 -18.48 11.47
CA LEU A 712 23.59 -17.85 10.18
C LEU A 712 24.36 -16.52 10.08
N VAL A 713 24.92 -16.25 8.91
CA VAL A 713 25.64 -15.01 8.62
C VAL A 713 24.70 -13.95 8.05
N ASP A 714 23.77 -14.35 7.19
CA ASP A 714 22.80 -13.42 6.62
C ASP A 714 21.53 -14.12 6.13
N ILE A 715 20.45 -13.34 5.99
CA ILE A 715 19.18 -13.75 5.39
C ILE A 715 18.68 -12.70 4.40
N LEU A 716 18.07 -13.17 3.31
CA LEU A 716 17.51 -12.31 2.26
C LEU A 716 16.10 -12.79 1.90
N LEU A 717 15.12 -11.89 1.97
CA LEU A 717 13.75 -12.16 1.59
C LEU A 717 13.52 -11.75 0.13
N THR A 718 13.27 -12.74 -0.73
CA THR A 718 12.84 -12.53 -2.13
C THR A 718 11.32 -12.64 -2.23
N GLU A 719 10.79 -12.52 -3.45
CA GLU A 719 9.37 -12.62 -3.74
C GLU A 719 8.79 -13.96 -3.31
N ARG A 720 9.51 -15.05 -3.63
CA ARG A 720 9.02 -16.42 -3.45
C ARG A 720 9.74 -17.16 -2.33
N SER A 721 10.94 -16.75 -1.94
CA SER A 721 11.77 -17.52 -1.01
C SER A 721 12.48 -16.69 0.06
N LEU A 722 12.74 -17.33 1.20
CA LEU A 722 13.71 -16.88 2.19
C LEU A 722 15.05 -17.55 1.92
N CYS A 723 16.05 -16.75 1.58
CA CYS A 723 17.42 -17.18 1.36
C CYS A 723 18.22 -17.02 2.65
N ALA A 724 19.07 -17.99 2.98
CA ALA A 724 19.93 -17.96 4.15
C ALA A 724 21.32 -18.51 3.83
N VAL A 725 22.33 -17.98 4.52
CA VAL A 725 23.72 -18.43 4.42
C VAL A 725 24.32 -18.65 5.80
N ASP A 726 25.05 -19.75 5.99
CA ASP A 726 25.70 -20.07 7.25
C ASP A 726 27.14 -19.54 7.37
N GLY A 727 27.74 -19.71 8.55
CA GLY A 727 29.14 -19.37 8.85
C GLY A 727 30.17 -20.06 7.95
N ASN A 728 29.83 -21.20 7.34
CA ASN A 728 30.69 -21.91 6.41
C ASN A 728 30.53 -21.43 4.95
N GLY A 729 29.62 -20.48 4.70
CA GLY A 729 29.32 -19.96 3.37
C GLY A 729 28.40 -20.84 2.55
N VAL A 730 27.71 -21.82 3.17
CA VAL A 730 26.72 -22.67 2.50
C VAL A 730 25.39 -21.93 2.42
N PHE A 731 24.79 -21.97 1.24
CA PHE A 731 23.53 -21.32 0.89
C PHE A 731 22.38 -22.31 0.79
N GLN A 732 21.21 -21.91 1.29
CA GLN A 732 19.92 -22.56 1.02
C GLN A 732 18.80 -21.52 0.89
N SER A 733 17.75 -21.88 0.17
CA SER A 733 16.53 -21.08 0.07
C SER A 733 15.31 -21.90 0.44
N PHE A 734 14.36 -21.31 1.15
CA PHE A 734 13.07 -21.89 1.48
C PHE A 734 11.97 -21.17 0.71
N ASP A 735 11.26 -21.87 -0.17
CA ASP A 735 10.11 -21.32 -0.88
C ASP A 735 8.92 -21.20 0.06
N ILE A 736 8.44 -19.97 0.24
CA ILE A 736 7.39 -19.63 1.22
C ILE A 736 6.03 -20.20 0.78
N ARG A 737 5.78 -20.32 -0.53
CA ARG A 737 4.50 -20.83 -1.06
C ARG A 737 4.47 -22.35 -1.08
N THR A 738 5.50 -22.99 -1.64
CA THR A 738 5.55 -24.46 -1.75
C THR A 738 6.01 -25.15 -0.47
N ARG A 739 6.57 -24.38 0.50
CA ARG A 739 7.18 -24.87 1.74
C ARG A 739 8.28 -25.90 1.51
N ARG A 740 9.01 -25.77 0.40
CA ARG A 740 10.14 -26.64 0.05
C ARG A 740 11.45 -25.90 0.24
N THR A 741 12.42 -26.61 0.80
CA THR A 741 13.80 -26.14 0.94
C THR A 741 14.63 -26.64 -0.23
N SER A 742 15.47 -25.76 -0.78
CA SER A 742 16.37 -26.10 -1.87
C SER A 742 17.56 -26.96 -1.42
N LYS A 743 18.26 -27.52 -2.40
CA LYS A 743 19.54 -28.20 -2.17
C LYS A 743 20.57 -27.18 -1.70
N LYS A 744 21.52 -27.63 -0.88
CA LYS A 744 22.67 -26.82 -0.47
C LYS A 744 23.47 -26.41 -1.71
N ALA A 745 23.78 -25.13 -1.82
CA ALA A 745 24.70 -24.59 -2.81
C ALA A 745 25.80 -23.80 -2.10
N ALA A 746 26.88 -23.49 -2.80
CA ALA A 746 27.97 -22.69 -2.27
C ALA A 746 28.34 -21.60 -3.27
N PHE A 747 28.52 -20.39 -2.77
CA PHE A 747 29.04 -19.29 -3.58
C PHE A 747 30.52 -19.54 -3.88
N GLY A 748 30.88 -19.73 -5.16
CA GLY A 748 32.27 -19.87 -5.61
C GLY A 748 32.78 -21.26 -6.00
N GLY A 749 31.92 -22.29 -6.08
CA GLY A 749 32.28 -23.64 -6.55
C GLY A 749 33.15 -24.44 -5.55
N CYS A 750 32.97 -25.77 -5.50
CA CYS A 750 33.56 -26.66 -4.48
C CYS A 750 35.09 -26.84 -4.50
N LYS A 751 35.88 -25.93 -5.11
CA LYS A 751 37.34 -25.95 -5.00
C LYS A 751 37.78 -25.19 -3.75
N ALA A 752 37.42 -25.74 -2.60
CA ALA A 752 37.96 -25.35 -1.31
C ALA A 752 39.32 -26.04 -1.13
N GLU A 753 40.34 -25.63 -1.89
CA GLU A 753 41.72 -25.92 -1.53
C GLU A 753 42.55 -24.63 -1.64
N SER A 754 42.98 -24.17 -0.46
CA SER A 754 44.18 -23.36 -0.21
C SER A 754 44.26 -21.86 -0.58
N ASP A 755 43.20 -21.07 -0.51
CA ASP A 755 43.36 -19.59 -0.47
C ASP A 755 42.83 -19.01 0.85
N ALA A 756 43.75 -18.86 1.81
CA ALA A 756 43.52 -18.21 3.09
C ALA A 756 43.16 -16.70 2.97
N ASP A 757 43.17 -16.15 1.75
CA ASP A 757 42.98 -14.72 1.47
C ASP A 757 41.56 -14.32 1.00
N ASN A 758 40.65 -15.28 0.77
CA ASN A 758 39.29 -14.98 0.28
C ASN A 758 38.33 -14.54 1.41
N LYS A 759 38.27 -13.24 1.68
CA LYS A 759 37.36 -12.65 2.67
C LYS A 759 36.02 -12.23 2.03
N TRP A 760 34.92 -12.78 2.52
CA TRP A 760 33.56 -12.34 2.18
C TRP A 760 33.31 -10.91 2.67
N VAL A 761 32.64 -10.10 1.86
CA VAL A 761 32.31 -8.70 2.15
C VAL A 761 30.80 -8.52 1.94
N GLY A 762 30.12 -7.94 2.91
CA GLY A 762 28.69 -7.71 2.85
C GLY A 762 27.84 -8.98 2.96
N GLY A 763 26.54 -8.79 2.74
CA GLY A 763 25.49 -9.81 2.85
C GLY A 763 25.13 -10.49 1.52
N LEU A 764 23.98 -11.15 1.52
CA LEU A 764 23.30 -11.65 0.33
C LEU A 764 22.68 -10.48 -0.44
N LEU A 765 22.78 -10.52 -1.76
CA LEU A 765 22.29 -9.51 -2.70
C LEU A 765 21.32 -10.16 -3.68
N SER A 766 20.41 -9.37 -4.26
CA SER A 766 19.47 -9.82 -5.29
C SER A 766 19.65 -8.99 -6.56
N PHE A 767 19.59 -9.63 -7.74
CA PHE A 767 19.74 -8.99 -9.06
C PHE A 767 18.77 -9.60 -10.07
N ALA A 768 18.60 -8.95 -11.23
CA ALA A 768 17.80 -9.43 -12.36
C ALA A 768 16.38 -9.85 -11.94
N ASP A 769 15.62 -8.92 -11.37
CA ASP A 769 14.27 -9.15 -10.84
C ASP A 769 14.18 -10.34 -9.87
N GLU A 770 15.23 -10.50 -9.05
CA GLU A 770 15.36 -11.57 -8.03
C GLU A 770 15.51 -13.00 -8.61
N LEU A 771 15.83 -13.11 -9.91
CA LEU A 771 16.24 -14.37 -10.54
C LEU A 771 17.64 -14.81 -10.10
N VAL A 772 18.42 -13.91 -9.52
CA VAL A 772 19.81 -14.16 -9.14
C VAL A 772 20.10 -13.66 -7.74
N VAL A 773 20.64 -14.55 -6.91
CA VAL A 773 21.14 -14.23 -5.58
C VAL A 773 22.66 -14.18 -5.64
N GLY A 774 23.24 -13.04 -5.25
CA GLY A 774 24.67 -12.79 -5.26
C GLY A 774 25.26 -12.65 -3.87
N ARG A 775 26.58 -12.83 -3.79
CA ARG A 775 27.38 -12.49 -2.61
C ARG A 775 28.76 -12.00 -3.06
N THR A 776 29.29 -10.99 -2.38
CA THR A 776 30.57 -10.38 -2.74
C THR A 776 31.74 -10.88 -1.91
N ARG A 777 32.89 -11.07 -2.56
CA ARG A 777 34.16 -11.43 -1.93
C ARG A 777 35.32 -10.63 -2.53
N MET A 778 36.35 -10.42 -1.74
CA MET A 778 37.61 -9.86 -2.24
C MET A 778 38.49 -10.99 -2.80
N ASP A 779 38.97 -10.82 -4.04
CA ASP A 779 39.97 -11.72 -4.63
C ASP A 779 41.39 -11.40 -4.12
N GLY A 780 42.35 -12.30 -4.37
CA GLY A 780 43.76 -12.12 -3.99
C GLY A 780 44.44 -10.89 -4.63
N ASN A 781 43.86 -10.33 -5.70
CA ASN A 781 44.33 -9.11 -6.36
C ASN A 781 43.67 -7.84 -5.79
N LYS A 782 42.95 -7.94 -4.66
CA LYS A 782 42.20 -6.85 -4.03
C LYS A 782 41.13 -6.23 -4.94
N ARG A 783 40.54 -7.03 -5.82
CA ARG A 783 39.36 -6.68 -6.61
C ARG A 783 38.13 -7.28 -5.96
N LEU A 784 37.05 -6.53 -5.96
CA LEU A 784 35.77 -7.02 -5.47
C LEU A 784 35.13 -7.88 -6.56
N THR A 785 34.73 -9.10 -6.21
CA THR A 785 34.06 -10.03 -7.13
C THR A 785 32.68 -10.39 -6.60
N VAL A 786 31.70 -10.50 -7.49
CA VAL A 786 30.33 -10.93 -7.20
C VAL A 786 30.20 -12.37 -7.67
N THR A 787 30.03 -13.29 -6.72
CA THR A 787 29.67 -14.69 -7.00
C THR A 787 28.17 -14.85 -6.86
N SER A 788 27.53 -15.53 -7.82
CA SER A 788 26.07 -15.53 -7.91
C SER A 788 25.52 -16.93 -8.14
N ILE A 789 24.26 -17.13 -7.76
CA ILE A 789 23.51 -18.37 -7.86
C ILE A 789 22.14 -18.04 -8.45
N SER A 790 21.65 -18.86 -9.39
CA SER A 790 20.28 -18.73 -9.90
C SER A 790 19.27 -19.07 -8.80
N SER A 791 18.24 -18.25 -8.62
CA SER A 791 17.20 -18.50 -7.61
C SER A 791 16.27 -19.66 -7.97
N GLU A 792 16.17 -20.02 -9.26
CA GLU A 792 15.30 -21.08 -9.76
C GLU A 792 15.86 -22.49 -9.55
N ASP A 793 17.09 -22.74 -9.99
CA ASP A 793 17.70 -24.08 -9.97
C ASP A 793 18.97 -24.18 -9.10
N HIS A 794 19.32 -23.10 -8.39
CA HIS A 794 20.44 -23.02 -7.45
C HIS A 794 21.81 -23.35 -8.08
N ARG A 795 21.94 -23.20 -9.41
CA ARG A 795 23.22 -23.34 -10.11
C ARG A 795 24.12 -22.12 -9.87
N ALA A 796 25.42 -22.34 -9.81
CA ALA A 796 26.39 -21.25 -9.77
C ALA A 796 26.47 -20.55 -11.13
N LEU A 797 26.43 -19.21 -11.12
CA LEU A 797 26.58 -18.35 -12.29
C LEU A 797 28.02 -17.82 -12.39
N PRO A 798 28.45 -17.33 -13.57
CA PRO A 798 29.76 -16.70 -13.73
C PRO A 798 29.99 -15.57 -12.72
N THR A 799 31.24 -15.42 -12.30
CA THR A 799 31.65 -14.39 -11.34
C THR A 799 31.98 -13.10 -12.07
N ALA A 800 31.32 -11.99 -11.73
CA ALA A 800 31.71 -10.68 -12.22
C ALA A 800 32.76 -10.04 -11.30
N ALA A 801 33.78 -9.44 -11.89
CA ALA A 801 34.78 -8.64 -11.16
C ALA A 801 34.48 -7.16 -11.36
N LEU A 802 34.45 -6.40 -10.27
CA LEU A 802 34.45 -4.95 -10.30
C LEU A 802 35.90 -4.50 -10.53
N GLU A 803 36.17 -3.76 -11.60
CA GLU A 803 37.51 -3.23 -11.93
C GLU A 803 37.90 -2.05 -11.01
N VAL A 804 37.88 -2.26 -9.69
CA VAL A 804 38.26 -1.26 -8.70
C VAL A 804 39.31 -1.85 -7.79
N ASN A 805 40.54 -1.36 -7.91
CA ASN A 805 41.60 -1.63 -6.94
C ASN A 805 41.26 -0.89 -5.64
N THR A 806 40.60 -1.57 -4.71
CA THR A 806 40.29 -1.00 -3.40
C THR A 806 41.34 -1.46 -2.38
N PRO A 807 42.22 -0.56 -1.88
CA PRO A 807 43.29 -0.95 -0.97
C PRO A 807 42.82 -1.26 0.47
N SER A 808 41.51 -1.16 0.77
CA SER A 808 40.97 -1.14 2.14
C SER A 808 40.08 -2.33 2.45
N ALA A 809 40.25 -2.90 3.65
CA ALA A 809 39.50 -4.05 4.16
C ALA A 809 38.13 -3.71 4.80
N LYS A 810 37.76 -2.42 4.89
CA LYS A 810 36.47 -1.97 5.44
C LYS A 810 35.54 -1.46 4.34
N LEU A 811 34.92 -2.39 3.64
CA LEU A 811 33.94 -2.15 2.59
C LEU A 811 32.56 -2.59 3.08
N ASP A 812 31.55 -1.84 2.69
CA ASP A 812 30.15 -2.25 2.79
C ASP A 812 29.54 -2.31 1.39
N VAL A 813 28.65 -3.28 1.16
CA VAL A 813 28.14 -3.60 -0.18
C VAL A 813 26.65 -3.82 -0.12
N GLY A 814 25.94 -3.24 -1.09
CA GLY A 814 24.52 -3.48 -1.31
C GLY A 814 24.17 -3.47 -2.80
N GLY A 815 22.95 -3.89 -3.10
CA GLY A 815 22.43 -3.92 -4.46
C GLY A 815 21.03 -3.36 -4.48
N THR A 816 20.72 -2.54 -5.47
CA THR A 816 19.35 -2.11 -5.76
C THR A 816 19.14 -2.27 -7.26
N ASP A 817 18.07 -2.97 -7.63
CA ASP A 817 17.82 -3.44 -9.00
C ASP A 817 19.06 -4.20 -9.54
N ASP A 818 19.55 -3.81 -10.71
CA ASP A 818 20.75 -4.38 -11.34
C ASP A 818 22.03 -3.58 -11.03
N VAL A 819 22.04 -2.70 -10.02
CA VAL A 819 23.21 -1.86 -9.70
C VAL A 819 23.84 -2.31 -8.39
N LEU A 820 25.12 -2.64 -8.45
CA LEU A 820 25.96 -2.94 -7.28
C LEU A 820 26.54 -1.63 -6.72
N TYR A 821 26.35 -1.38 -5.44
CA TYR A 821 26.94 -0.26 -4.70
C TYR A 821 27.98 -0.76 -3.70
N VAL A 822 29.15 -0.15 -3.73
CA VAL A 822 30.28 -0.47 -2.85
C VAL A 822 30.72 0.79 -2.13
N VAL A 823 30.54 0.80 -0.82
CA VAL A 823 30.89 1.92 0.05
C VAL A 823 32.21 1.63 0.74
N ASN A 824 33.23 2.40 0.39
CA ASN A 824 34.49 2.38 1.11
C ASN A 824 34.39 3.28 2.34
N THR A 825 34.22 2.62 3.49
CA THR A 825 34.00 3.29 4.78
C THR A 825 35.22 4.08 5.27
N SER A 826 36.42 3.73 4.79
CA SER A 826 37.67 4.37 5.25
C SER A 826 37.94 5.73 4.58
N ASN A 827 37.55 5.89 3.32
CA ASN A 827 37.77 7.13 2.57
C ASN A 827 36.46 7.84 2.17
N GLY A 828 35.30 7.29 2.56
CA GLY A 828 33.99 7.84 2.24
C GLY A 828 33.67 7.85 0.75
N THR A 829 34.24 6.93 -0.04
CA THR A 829 33.98 6.82 -1.48
C THR A 829 32.95 5.74 -1.77
N ILE A 830 31.98 6.04 -2.63
CA ILE A 830 30.99 5.11 -3.14
C ILE A 830 31.35 4.78 -4.58
N TYR A 831 31.41 3.49 -4.90
CA TYR A 831 31.53 2.96 -6.25
C TYR A 831 30.20 2.34 -6.64
N SER A 832 29.81 2.48 -7.89
CA SER A 832 28.60 1.87 -8.43
C SER A 832 28.88 1.28 -9.80
N SER A 833 28.31 0.13 -10.10
CA SER A 833 28.38 -0.50 -11.42
C SER A 833 27.09 -1.26 -11.70
N LYS A 834 26.58 -1.10 -12.92
CA LYS A 834 25.42 -1.86 -13.40
C LYS A 834 25.89 -3.27 -13.79
N LEU A 835 25.30 -4.29 -13.20
CA LEU A 835 25.52 -5.68 -13.54
C LEU A 835 24.58 -6.06 -14.69
N SER A 836 25.13 -6.56 -15.78
CA SER A 836 24.35 -7.20 -16.84
C SER A 836 24.35 -8.69 -16.57
N VAL A 837 23.20 -9.23 -16.18
CA VAL A 837 23.05 -10.65 -15.85
C VAL A 837 22.17 -11.31 -16.90
N THR A 838 22.72 -12.34 -17.55
CA THR A 838 21.97 -13.22 -18.44
C THR A 838 21.86 -14.56 -17.76
N VAL A 839 20.64 -14.97 -17.44
CA VAL A 839 20.34 -16.32 -16.92
C VAL A 839 20.04 -17.20 -18.13
N ARG A 840 20.79 -18.29 -18.28
CA ARG A 840 20.75 -19.22 -19.41
C ARG A 840 19.32 -19.58 -19.80
N SER A 841 18.99 -19.35 -21.07
CA SER A 841 17.82 -19.92 -21.74
C SER A 841 18.25 -21.18 -22.49
N ASP A 842 17.65 -22.30 -22.12
CA ASP A 842 17.87 -23.58 -22.78
C ASP A 842 16.69 -23.88 -23.69
N SER A 843 16.94 -24.05 -24.99
CA SER A 843 15.98 -24.72 -25.87
C SER A 843 16.46 -26.14 -26.18
N TYR A 844 15.51 -27.07 -26.21
CA TYR A 844 15.80 -28.46 -26.47
C TYR A 844 15.46 -28.75 -27.92
N ARG A 845 16.49 -28.84 -28.76
CA ARG A 845 16.31 -29.23 -30.16
C ARG A 845 16.41 -30.75 -30.26
N ILE A 846 15.28 -31.37 -30.56
CA ILE A 846 15.24 -32.80 -30.86
C ILE A 846 15.71 -33.00 -32.30
N GLN A 847 16.94 -33.46 -32.49
CA GLN A 847 17.45 -33.87 -33.79
C GLN A 847 17.38 -35.39 -33.93
N ARG A 848 16.84 -35.87 -35.05
CA ARG A 848 16.88 -37.29 -35.41
C ARG A 848 18.31 -37.66 -35.78
N SER A 849 18.98 -38.49 -34.99
CA SER A 849 20.33 -38.98 -35.30
C SER A 849 20.26 -40.34 -35.98
N GLY A 850 20.73 -40.41 -37.22
CA GLY A 850 20.91 -41.65 -37.98
C GLY A 850 21.07 -41.35 -39.47
N ASN A 851 21.87 -42.15 -40.19
CA ASN A 851 22.13 -42.01 -41.64
C ASN A 851 20.90 -42.15 -42.56
N GLY A 852 19.68 -42.19 -42.01
CA GLY A 852 18.44 -41.96 -42.74
C GLY A 852 18.16 -40.47 -43.04
N ALA A 853 19.18 -39.61 -42.97
CA ALA A 853 19.11 -38.17 -43.18
C ALA A 853 18.99 -37.76 -44.67
N LYS A 854 18.31 -38.56 -45.49
CA LYS A 854 17.71 -38.10 -46.75
C LYS A 854 16.19 -38.18 -46.59
N SER A 855 15.62 -37.01 -46.33
CA SER A 855 14.19 -36.66 -46.43
C SER A 855 13.18 -37.80 -46.31
N CYS A 856 12.53 -37.92 -45.15
CA CYS A 856 11.10 -38.25 -45.17
C CYS A 856 10.34 -37.02 -45.69
N ARG A 857 10.53 -36.68 -46.97
CA ARG A 857 9.50 -35.94 -47.70
C ARG A 857 8.41 -36.96 -47.95
N LEU A 858 7.28 -36.80 -47.27
CA LEU A 858 6.00 -37.35 -47.72
C LEU A 858 5.61 -36.60 -49.00
N GLN A 859 6.35 -36.86 -50.07
CA GLN A 859 5.93 -36.63 -51.45
C GLN A 859 6.54 -37.74 -52.26
N ALA A 860 5.66 -38.46 -52.96
CA ALA A 860 5.92 -39.52 -53.88
C ALA A 860 7.23 -39.33 -54.66
N ASP A 861 8.23 -40.17 -54.38
CA ASP A 861 9.18 -40.60 -55.40
C ASP A 861 8.61 -41.88 -56.03
N GLN A 862 7.76 -41.67 -57.03
CA GLN A 862 7.59 -42.62 -58.11
C GLN A 862 8.94 -42.79 -58.81
N LYS A 863 9.78 -43.70 -58.31
CA LYS A 863 10.81 -44.43 -59.07
C LYS A 863 11.66 -45.29 -58.14
N GLY A 864 11.14 -46.49 -57.88
CA GLY A 864 11.84 -47.58 -57.24
C GLY A 864 11.06 -48.86 -57.43
N LYS A 865 11.04 -49.39 -58.66
CA LYS A 865 10.59 -50.78 -58.92
C LYS A 865 11.46 -51.71 -58.08
N GLY A 866 10.83 -52.41 -57.13
CA GLY A 866 11.47 -53.45 -56.32
C GLY A 866 11.18 -53.34 -54.83
N ALA A 867 9.92 -53.23 -54.43
CA ALA A 867 9.49 -53.50 -53.06
C ALA A 867 8.38 -54.54 -53.13
N ALA A 868 8.57 -55.68 -52.46
CA ALA A 868 7.55 -56.70 -52.31
C ALA A 868 6.28 -56.03 -51.77
N THR A 869 5.16 -56.22 -52.46
CA THR A 869 3.84 -55.74 -52.03
C THR A 869 3.46 -56.47 -50.76
N GLU A 870 3.73 -55.87 -49.59
CA GLU A 870 3.35 -56.43 -48.29
C GLU A 870 1.82 -56.55 -48.21
N HIS A 871 1.32 -57.76 -47.93
CA HIS A 871 -0.11 -57.97 -47.72
C HIS A 871 -0.64 -57.25 -46.47
N TRP A 872 -1.90 -56.83 -46.45
CA TRP A 872 -2.44 -56.02 -45.33
C TRP A 872 -2.46 -56.76 -43.99
N LEU A 873 -2.48 -58.10 -43.97
CA LEU A 873 -2.32 -58.90 -42.74
C LEU A 873 -0.99 -58.64 -42.02
N ARG A 874 -0.01 -58.02 -42.69
CA ARG A 874 1.20 -57.48 -42.07
C ARG A 874 0.90 -56.46 -40.96
N VAL A 875 -0.33 -55.94 -40.89
CA VAL A 875 -0.84 -55.17 -39.75
C VAL A 875 -0.57 -55.86 -38.39
N PHE A 876 -0.63 -57.20 -38.29
CA PHE A 876 -0.30 -57.92 -37.04
C PHE A 876 1.15 -57.69 -36.61
N TYR A 877 2.09 -57.62 -37.57
CA TYR A 877 3.46 -57.26 -37.29
C TYR A 877 3.53 -55.83 -36.74
N HIS A 878 2.89 -54.86 -37.41
CA HIS A 878 2.90 -53.46 -36.98
C HIS A 878 2.22 -53.22 -35.63
N VAL A 879 1.18 -53.99 -35.29
CA VAL A 879 0.55 -53.97 -33.96
C VAL A 879 1.57 -54.28 -32.88
N PHE A 880 2.27 -55.41 -32.98
CA PHE A 880 3.22 -55.83 -31.94
C PHE A 880 4.60 -55.16 -32.09
N GLU A 881 4.88 -54.54 -33.24
CA GLU A 881 5.98 -53.59 -33.42
C GLU A 881 5.73 -52.30 -32.61
N LYS A 882 4.51 -51.76 -32.62
CA LYS A 882 4.19 -50.48 -31.96
C LYS A 882 3.77 -50.63 -30.51
N PHE A 883 2.97 -51.64 -30.20
CA PHE A 883 2.31 -51.81 -28.91
C PHE A 883 2.86 -53.00 -28.15
N PRO A 884 2.85 -52.96 -26.80
CA PRO A 884 3.13 -54.16 -26.01
C PRO A 884 2.05 -55.21 -26.28
N VAL A 885 2.49 -56.48 -26.34
CA VAL A 885 1.62 -57.64 -26.60
C VAL A 885 0.48 -57.70 -25.59
N ARG A 886 0.80 -57.52 -24.30
CA ARG A 886 -0.19 -57.43 -23.22
C ARG A 886 -0.53 -55.97 -22.95
N SER A 887 -1.79 -55.68 -22.66
CA SER A 887 -2.15 -54.35 -22.15
C SER A 887 -1.56 -54.14 -20.76
N LEU A 888 -1.32 -52.88 -20.37
CA LEU A 888 -0.85 -52.57 -19.02
C LEU A 888 -1.87 -52.98 -17.95
N ILE A 889 -3.16 -52.92 -18.28
CA ILE A 889 -4.27 -53.38 -17.44
C ILE A 889 -4.20 -54.90 -17.23
N ASP A 890 -3.93 -55.66 -18.29
CA ASP A 890 -3.78 -57.12 -18.17
C ASP A 890 -2.54 -57.53 -17.38
N MET A 891 -1.45 -56.78 -17.50
CA MET A 891 -0.23 -57.02 -16.73
C MET A 891 -0.41 -56.69 -15.25
N SER A 892 -1.24 -55.71 -14.89
CA SER A 892 -1.50 -55.35 -13.50
C SER A 892 -2.47 -56.28 -12.80
N VAL A 893 -3.50 -56.78 -13.51
CA VAL A 893 -4.52 -57.67 -12.95
C VAL A 893 -3.98 -59.09 -12.78
N ASN A 894 -3.23 -59.63 -13.76
CA ASN A 894 -2.76 -61.03 -13.73
C ASN A 894 -1.35 -61.16 -14.31
N PRO A 895 -0.28 -60.76 -13.61
CA PRO A 895 1.07 -60.65 -14.16
C PRO A 895 1.62 -61.97 -14.75
N ASP A 896 1.26 -63.12 -14.19
CA ASP A 896 1.84 -64.42 -14.56
C ASP A 896 1.16 -65.14 -15.73
N VAL A 897 0.05 -64.62 -16.26
CA VAL A 897 -0.72 -65.26 -17.34
C VAL A 897 -0.12 -64.96 -18.71
N LEU A 898 0.18 -66.00 -19.50
CA LEU A 898 0.65 -65.87 -20.89
C LEU A 898 -0.44 -65.35 -21.81
N PHE A 899 -0.08 -64.49 -22.76
CA PHE A 899 -1.01 -63.98 -23.76
C PHE A 899 -1.38 -65.07 -24.78
N SER A 900 -2.68 -65.25 -25.03
CA SER A 900 -3.20 -66.17 -26.06
C SER A 900 -4.15 -65.39 -26.97
N LEU A 901 -3.91 -65.48 -28.28
CA LEU A 901 -4.79 -64.95 -29.33
C LEU A 901 -5.41 -66.12 -30.10
N ASP A 902 -6.73 -66.10 -30.23
CA ASP A 902 -7.51 -67.05 -31.00
C ASP A 902 -7.82 -66.34 -32.33
N LEU A 903 -7.07 -66.69 -33.37
CA LEU A 903 -7.08 -66.00 -34.66
C LEU A 903 -7.80 -66.87 -35.68
N GLU A 904 -8.84 -66.34 -36.31
CA GLU A 904 -9.56 -66.98 -37.39
C GLU A 904 -9.38 -66.18 -38.68
N VAL A 905 -9.17 -66.85 -39.81
CA VAL A 905 -9.09 -66.24 -41.15
C VAL A 905 -10.29 -66.74 -41.95
N ALA A 906 -11.23 -65.85 -42.23
CA ALA A 906 -12.40 -66.13 -43.05
C ALA A 906 -12.09 -65.76 -44.52
N VAL A 907 -12.20 -66.74 -45.41
CA VAL A 907 -11.99 -66.57 -46.85
C VAL A 907 -13.30 -66.93 -47.58
N PRO A 908 -13.77 -66.14 -48.56
CA PRO A 908 -14.94 -66.47 -49.37
C PRO A 908 -14.71 -67.74 -50.20
N ASP A 909 -15.78 -68.37 -50.68
CA ASP A 909 -15.73 -69.70 -51.29
C ASP A 909 -14.79 -69.79 -52.51
N GLY A 910 -13.80 -70.67 -52.38
CA GLY A 910 -13.04 -71.31 -53.47
C GLY A 910 -13.29 -72.83 -53.43
N GLY A 911 -12.98 -73.55 -54.51
CA GLY A 911 -13.27 -74.99 -54.61
C GLY A 911 -12.62 -75.82 -53.49
N LYS A 912 -13.13 -77.03 -53.21
CA LYS A 912 -12.63 -77.89 -52.11
C LYS A 912 -11.12 -78.17 -52.13
N GLU A 913 -10.47 -78.15 -53.30
CA GLU A 913 -9.02 -78.31 -53.45
C GLU A 913 -8.21 -77.05 -53.07
N GLU A 914 -8.80 -75.86 -53.16
CA GLU A 914 -8.17 -74.60 -52.71
C GLU A 914 -8.21 -74.44 -51.18
N MET A 915 -8.94 -75.32 -50.47
CA MET A 915 -9.27 -75.18 -49.05
C MET A 915 -8.19 -75.76 -48.11
N ASP A 916 -7.62 -76.94 -48.41
CA ASP A 916 -6.45 -77.47 -47.68
C ASP A 916 -5.19 -76.63 -47.94
N ASP A 917 -5.14 -75.99 -49.11
CA ASP A 917 -4.12 -75.01 -49.48
C ASP A 917 -4.24 -73.73 -48.63
N ALA A 918 -5.47 -73.25 -48.37
CA ALA A 918 -5.69 -72.02 -47.58
C ALA A 918 -5.21 -72.09 -46.13
N ALA A 919 -5.50 -73.17 -45.41
CA ALA A 919 -5.01 -73.34 -44.05
C ALA A 919 -3.47 -73.40 -44.01
N THR A 920 -2.86 -74.09 -44.98
CA THR A 920 -1.40 -74.24 -45.11
C THR A 920 -0.71 -72.93 -45.47
N VAL A 921 -1.26 -72.19 -46.43
CA VAL A 921 -0.78 -70.85 -46.85
C VAL A 921 -0.85 -69.88 -45.67
N CYS A 922 -1.98 -69.80 -44.96
CA CYS A 922 -2.12 -68.93 -43.80
C CYS A 922 -1.18 -69.31 -42.66
N MET A 923 -1.03 -70.60 -42.34
CA MET A 923 -0.07 -71.07 -41.34
C MET A 923 1.37 -70.67 -41.70
N THR A 924 1.75 -70.83 -42.98
CA THR A 924 3.09 -70.46 -43.46
C THR A 924 3.31 -68.95 -43.38
N TYR A 925 2.31 -68.15 -43.79
CA TYR A 925 2.36 -66.69 -43.70
C TYR A 925 2.56 -66.20 -42.26
N PHE A 926 1.71 -66.66 -41.33
CA PHE A 926 1.83 -66.25 -39.92
C PHE A 926 3.09 -66.80 -39.24
N ASN A 927 3.64 -67.92 -39.71
CA ASN A 927 4.93 -68.41 -39.24
C ASN A 927 6.06 -67.46 -39.65
N ASN A 928 6.08 -67.01 -40.90
CA ASN A 928 7.03 -66.00 -41.37
C ASN A 928 6.89 -64.70 -40.58
N LEU A 929 5.66 -64.26 -40.32
CA LEU A 929 5.38 -63.09 -39.48
C LEU A 929 5.88 -63.27 -38.04
N MET A 930 5.72 -64.46 -37.44
CA MET A 930 6.24 -64.78 -36.11
C MET A 930 7.78 -64.77 -36.06
N VAL A 931 8.45 -65.22 -37.13
CA VAL A 931 9.91 -65.12 -37.26
C VAL A 931 10.35 -63.66 -37.23
N ASP A 932 9.66 -62.78 -37.96
CA ASP A 932 9.95 -61.35 -37.96
C ASP A 932 9.67 -60.69 -36.62
N LEU A 933 8.58 -61.03 -35.94
CA LEU A 933 8.27 -60.51 -34.60
C LEU A 933 9.35 -60.90 -33.57
N ARG A 934 9.90 -62.12 -33.64
CA ARG A 934 10.99 -62.54 -32.76
C ARG A 934 12.27 -61.73 -32.97
N ARG A 935 12.50 -61.18 -34.17
CA ARG A 935 13.65 -60.33 -34.49
C ARG A 935 13.55 -58.91 -33.89
N LEU A 936 12.38 -58.50 -33.40
CA LEU A 936 12.19 -57.18 -32.78
C LEU A 936 12.87 -57.02 -31.42
N ASN A 937 13.40 -58.08 -30.81
CA ASN A 937 13.99 -58.07 -29.46
C ASN A 937 13.06 -57.47 -28.38
N LYS A 938 11.74 -57.64 -28.53
CA LYS A 938 10.72 -57.23 -27.57
C LYS A 938 10.15 -58.44 -26.81
N PRO A 939 9.69 -58.26 -25.56
CA PRO A 939 9.06 -59.34 -24.81
C PRO A 939 7.71 -59.73 -25.44
N LEU A 940 7.69 -60.85 -26.16
CA LEU A 940 6.48 -61.35 -26.81
C LEU A 940 5.45 -61.96 -25.84
N SER A 941 5.78 -62.10 -24.55
CA SER A 941 4.83 -62.45 -23.47
C SER A 941 3.93 -63.67 -23.74
N GLY A 942 4.47 -64.68 -24.44
CA GLY A 942 3.74 -65.90 -24.82
C GLY A 942 2.99 -65.84 -26.15
N LEU A 943 2.99 -64.71 -26.86
CA LEU A 943 2.36 -64.57 -28.18
C LEU A 943 2.83 -65.65 -29.16
N ASN A 944 1.88 -66.41 -29.67
CA ASN A 944 2.09 -67.35 -30.76
C ASN A 944 0.84 -67.37 -31.64
N LEU A 945 0.90 -66.66 -32.77
CA LEU A 945 -0.22 -66.54 -33.72
C LEU A 945 -0.63 -67.88 -34.34
N LEU A 946 0.25 -68.89 -34.33
CA LEU A 946 -0.01 -70.22 -34.90
C LEU A 946 -0.77 -71.15 -33.94
N LYS A 947 -0.69 -70.92 -32.62
CA LYS A 947 -1.14 -71.90 -31.61
C LYS A 947 -2.64 -72.20 -31.71
N LYS A 948 -3.43 -71.21 -32.12
CA LYS A 948 -4.89 -71.30 -32.26
C LYS A 948 -5.39 -70.63 -33.54
N LEU A 949 -4.56 -70.68 -34.60
CA LEU A 949 -4.97 -70.21 -35.92
C LEU A 949 -6.03 -71.16 -36.50
N LYS A 950 -7.13 -70.62 -36.97
CA LYS A 950 -8.15 -71.33 -37.74
C LYS A 950 -8.34 -70.65 -39.08
N CYS A 951 -8.60 -71.43 -40.13
CA CYS A 951 -8.97 -70.91 -41.44
C CYS A 951 -10.31 -71.51 -41.82
N ARG A 952 -11.28 -70.67 -42.16
CA ARG A 952 -12.67 -71.06 -42.46
C ARG A 952 -13.07 -70.58 -43.85
N SER A 953 -13.74 -71.45 -44.61
CA SER A 953 -14.51 -71.08 -45.81
C SER A 953 -16.01 -70.99 -45.48
N SER A 954 -16.77 -70.33 -46.36
CA SER A 954 -18.17 -69.95 -46.13
C SER A 954 -19.11 -71.13 -45.82
N GLU A 955 -18.81 -72.35 -46.31
CA GLU A 955 -19.70 -73.52 -46.19
C GLU A 955 -19.65 -74.31 -44.86
N GLN A 956 -18.69 -74.06 -43.96
CA GLN A 956 -18.67 -74.73 -42.65
C GLN A 956 -19.65 -74.09 -41.66
N ILE A 957 -20.91 -74.54 -41.67
CA ILE A 957 -21.88 -74.31 -40.59
C ILE A 957 -21.41 -75.12 -39.38
N SER A 958 -20.56 -74.51 -38.55
CA SER A 958 -20.30 -74.99 -37.19
C SER A 958 -21.19 -74.23 -36.23
N ASP A 959 -21.94 -74.96 -35.38
CA ASP A 959 -22.95 -74.44 -34.45
C ASP A 959 -22.37 -73.52 -33.35
N SER A 960 -21.05 -73.39 -33.24
CA SER A 960 -20.43 -72.45 -32.32
C SER A 960 -20.11 -71.14 -33.03
N THR A 961 -20.91 -70.10 -32.82
CA THR A 961 -20.42 -68.73 -32.97
C THR A 961 -19.18 -68.63 -32.10
N GLY A 962 -18.00 -68.47 -32.70
CA GLY A 962 -16.72 -68.42 -32.00
C GLY A 962 -16.58 -67.16 -31.15
N LEU A 963 -17.52 -66.89 -30.26
CA LEU A 963 -17.48 -65.81 -29.29
C LEU A 963 -16.77 -66.31 -28.05
N LYS A 964 -16.03 -65.42 -27.39
CA LYS A 964 -15.33 -65.74 -26.16
C LYS A 964 -16.01 -65.05 -25.00
N VAL A 965 -16.26 -65.80 -23.93
CA VAL A 965 -16.77 -65.25 -22.68
C VAL A 965 -15.74 -64.30 -22.08
N ALA A 966 -16.14 -63.06 -21.83
CA ALA A 966 -15.33 -62.03 -21.20
C ALA A 966 -16.13 -61.33 -20.09
N SER A 967 -15.42 -60.87 -19.06
CA SER A 967 -16.01 -60.03 -18.02
C SER A 967 -16.47 -58.70 -18.64
N LEU A 968 -17.74 -58.34 -18.43
CA LEU A 968 -18.33 -57.07 -18.89
C LEU A 968 -17.50 -55.87 -18.43
N ARG A 969 -17.08 -55.89 -17.15
CA ARG A 969 -16.21 -54.88 -16.54
C ARG A 969 -14.93 -54.66 -17.35
N ARG A 970 -14.24 -55.74 -17.72
CA ARG A 970 -12.99 -55.68 -18.48
C ARG A 970 -13.21 -55.04 -19.85
N VAL A 971 -14.31 -55.39 -20.53
CA VAL A 971 -14.65 -54.84 -21.84
C VAL A 971 -14.90 -53.33 -21.75
N LEU A 972 -15.70 -52.87 -20.79
CA LEU A 972 -16.00 -51.44 -20.61
C LEU A 972 -14.76 -50.61 -20.27
N VAL A 973 -13.94 -51.10 -19.33
CA VAL A 973 -12.68 -50.43 -19.00
C VAL A 973 -11.77 -50.35 -20.22
N ALA A 974 -11.69 -51.42 -21.02
CA ALA A 974 -10.90 -51.43 -22.25
C ALA A 974 -11.41 -50.45 -23.32
N ILE A 975 -12.73 -50.27 -23.47
CA ILE A 975 -13.31 -49.29 -24.40
C ILE A 975 -12.89 -47.87 -24.02
N VAL A 976 -13.05 -47.50 -22.74
CA VAL A 976 -12.83 -46.13 -22.26
C VAL A 976 -11.35 -45.79 -22.11
N SER A 977 -10.51 -46.74 -21.70
CA SER A 977 -9.09 -46.46 -21.39
C SER A 977 -8.13 -46.57 -22.58
N PHE A 978 -8.60 -47.04 -23.74
CA PHE A 978 -7.71 -47.30 -24.87
C PHE A 978 -7.35 -46.04 -25.69
N ALA A 979 -8.31 -45.15 -25.92
CA ALA A 979 -8.07 -43.96 -26.72
C ALA A 979 -7.38 -42.87 -25.90
N PRO A 980 -6.23 -42.33 -26.35
CA PRO A 980 -5.61 -41.21 -25.65
C PRO A 980 -6.51 -39.97 -25.78
N VAL A 981 -6.78 -39.31 -24.65
CA VAL A 981 -7.52 -38.05 -24.64
C VAL A 981 -6.51 -36.92 -24.81
N GLN A 982 -6.65 -36.14 -25.88
CA GLN A 982 -5.76 -35.02 -26.15
C GLN A 982 -6.25 -33.79 -25.38
N ILE A 983 -5.47 -33.33 -24.40
CA ILE A 983 -5.90 -32.27 -23.48
C ILE A 983 -5.58 -30.88 -24.03
N CYS A 984 -4.45 -30.75 -24.70
CA CYS A 984 -3.98 -29.51 -25.27
C CYS A 984 -3.21 -29.75 -26.58
N ARG A 985 -3.09 -28.72 -27.39
CA ARG A 985 -2.37 -28.72 -28.66
C ARG A 985 -1.42 -27.54 -28.72
N ALA A 986 -0.17 -27.77 -29.09
CA ALA A 986 0.78 -26.69 -29.34
C ALA A 986 0.57 -26.14 -30.76
N GLU A 987 0.12 -24.88 -30.87
CA GLU A 987 -0.06 -24.16 -32.14
C GLU A 987 0.48 -22.75 -31.99
N GLU A 988 1.22 -22.25 -33.00
CA GLU A 988 1.69 -20.87 -33.03
C GLU A 988 2.44 -20.42 -31.75
N ASN A 989 3.24 -21.32 -31.16
CA ASN A 989 3.95 -21.12 -29.88
C ASN A 989 3.03 -20.92 -28.65
N MET A 990 1.76 -21.30 -28.75
CA MET A 990 0.79 -21.28 -27.66
C MET A 990 0.22 -22.68 -27.42
N LEU A 991 -0.15 -22.98 -26.17
CA LEU A 991 -0.93 -24.18 -25.83
C LEU A 991 -2.41 -23.85 -25.96
N LYS A 992 -3.09 -24.48 -26.91
CA LYS A 992 -4.54 -24.43 -27.09
C LYS A 992 -5.19 -25.55 -26.31
N LEU A 993 -6.06 -25.22 -25.36
CA LEU A 993 -6.84 -26.21 -24.61
C LEU A 993 -7.89 -26.85 -25.54
N LEU A 994 -8.05 -28.17 -25.45
CA LEU A 994 -9.09 -28.91 -26.15
C LEU A 994 -10.15 -29.37 -25.13
N HIS A 995 -11.42 -29.23 -25.46
CA HIS A 995 -12.51 -29.79 -24.65
C HIS A 995 -12.92 -31.13 -25.24
N ASP A 996 -12.90 -32.18 -24.41
CA ASP A 996 -13.19 -33.58 -24.81
C ASP A 996 -12.36 -34.04 -26.03
N GLY A 997 -11.12 -33.53 -26.15
CA GLY A 997 -10.22 -33.85 -27.26
C GLY A 997 -10.52 -33.13 -28.58
N GLU A 998 -11.40 -32.13 -28.57
CA GLU A 998 -11.82 -31.35 -29.75
C GLU A 998 -11.57 -29.84 -29.63
N ASP A 999 -11.41 -29.20 -30.80
CA ASP A 999 -11.25 -27.77 -30.94
C ASP A 999 -12.63 -27.09 -31.04
N ASN A 1000 -13.11 -26.51 -29.94
CA ASN A 1000 -14.43 -25.87 -29.84
C ASN A 1000 -14.58 -24.55 -30.65
N ALA A 1001 -13.57 -24.15 -31.42
CA ALA A 1001 -13.65 -22.94 -32.25
C ALA A 1001 -14.77 -22.97 -33.31
N ASN A 1002 -15.29 -24.15 -33.67
CA ASN A 1002 -16.35 -24.30 -34.67
C ASN A 1002 -17.77 -24.48 -34.09
N SER A 1003 -17.93 -24.73 -32.79
CA SER A 1003 -19.27 -24.88 -32.16
C SER A 1003 -19.86 -23.57 -31.64
N ALA A 1004 -19.07 -22.50 -31.52
CA ALA A 1004 -19.51 -21.20 -31.02
C ALA A 1004 -20.32 -20.34 -32.03
N ASN A 1005 -20.65 -20.85 -33.23
CA ASN A 1005 -21.33 -20.08 -34.27
C ASN A 1005 -22.83 -20.35 -34.45
N GLU A 1006 -23.45 -21.25 -33.69
CA GLU A 1006 -24.91 -21.46 -33.78
C GLU A 1006 -25.56 -21.56 -32.39
N GLY A 1007 -26.17 -20.45 -31.95
CA GLY A 1007 -27.19 -20.46 -30.90
C GLY A 1007 -26.85 -19.69 -29.62
N GLY A 1008 -26.65 -18.37 -29.69
CA GLY A 1008 -26.50 -17.57 -28.46
C GLY A 1008 -26.14 -16.10 -28.68
N ARG A 1009 -26.89 -15.37 -29.51
CA ARG A 1009 -26.74 -13.91 -29.61
C ARG A 1009 -27.38 -13.21 -28.41
N THR A 1010 -26.68 -13.13 -27.29
CA THR A 1010 -26.82 -12.03 -26.31
C THR A 1010 -25.62 -12.01 -25.36
N SER A 1011 -24.55 -11.31 -25.75
CA SER A 1011 -23.85 -10.32 -24.90
C SER A 1011 -22.48 -10.01 -25.51
N SER A 1012 -22.29 -8.74 -25.82
CA SER A 1012 -21.05 -8.13 -26.25
C SER A 1012 -20.00 -8.15 -25.13
N SER A 1013 -18.92 -8.91 -25.28
CA SER A 1013 -17.61 -8.57 -24.69
C SER A 1013 -16.48 -9.38 -25.31
N SER A 1014 -15.42 -8.64 -25.68
CA SER A 1014 -14.03 -9.06 -25.83
C SER A 1014 -13.70 -10.26 -26.73
N LYS A 1015 -13.29 -9.94 -27.97
CA LYS A 1015 -12.12 -10.59 -28.59
C LYS A 1015 -10.91 -10.32 -27.69
N ASN A 1016 -10.69 -11.16 -26.69
CA ASN A 1016 -9.47 -11.26 -25.88
C ASN A 1016 -9.52 -12.52 -24.99
N ASP A 1017 -9.81 -13.69 -25.56
CA ASP A 1017 -9.62 -14.98 -24.87
C ASP A 1017 -8.16 -15.45 -24.95
N SER A 1018 -7.24 -14.50 -24.82
CA SER A 1018 -5.85 -14.72 -24.44
C SER A 1018 -5.58 -13.92 -23.17
N THR A 1019 -6.29 -14.25 -22.08
CA THR A 1019 -6.03 -13.66 -20.77
C THR A 1019 -6.08 -14.72 -19.68
N GLY A 1020 -5.12 -14.65 -18.77
CA GLY A 1020 -4.71 -15.73 -17.90
C GLY A 1020 -5.81 -16.27 -16.98
N THR A 1021 -6.11 -17.55 -17.18
CA THR A 1021 -6.61 -18.43 -16.14
C THR A 1021 -5.41 -19.12 -15.49
N ASP A 1022 -5.39 -19.16 -14.16
CA ASP A 1022 -4.31 -19.81 -13.41
C ASP A 1022 -4.21 -21.29 -13.84
N ALA A 1023 -3.01 -21.88 -13.83
CA ALA A 1023 -2.84 -23.28 -14.23
C ALA A 1023 -3.73 -24.23 -13.39
N SER A 1024 -4.08 -23.79 -12.18
CA SER A 1024 -5.04 -24.44 -11.28
C SER A 1024 -6.49 -24.39 -11.80
N GLU A 1025 -6.93 -23.26 -12.35
CA GLU A 1025 -8.26 -23.08 -12.95
C GLU A 1025 -8.39 -23.83 -14.28
N ILE A 1026 -7.32 -23.81 -15.10
CA ILE A 1026 -7.25 -24.62 -16.33
C ILE A 1026 -7.29 -26.10 -15.96
N ALA A 1027 -6.51 -26.55 -14.97
CA ALA A 1027 -6.52 -27.94 -14.51
C ALA A 1027 -7.90 -28.40 -14.02
N GLN A 1028 -8.65 -27.53 -13.34
CA GLN A 1028 -10.00 -27.83 -12.84
C GLN A 1028 -11.08 -27.87 -13.94
N SER A 1029 -10.84 -27.25 -15.09
CA SER A 1029 -11.78 -27.20 -16.22
C SER A 1029 -11.60 -28.32 -17.25
N ILE A 1030 -10.56 -29.15 -17.10
CA ILE A 1030 -10.27 -30.26 -18.02
C ILE A 1030 -11.15 -31.48 -17.69
N ARG A 1031 -12.05 -31.83 -18.62
CA ARG A 1031 -12.77 -33.11 -18.64
C ARG A 1031 -12.08 -34.08 -19.60
N PHE A 1032 -11.82 -35.31 -19.17
CA PHE A 1032 -11.19 -36.38 -19.96
C PHE A 1032 -12.23 -37.29 -20.65
N GLY A 1033 -13.39 -36.76 -21.01
CA GLY A 1033 -14.51 -37.58 -21.46
C GLY A 1033 -14.94 -38.61 -20.41
N LEU A 1034 -15.36 -39.79 -20.87
CA LEU A 1034 -15.73 -40.93 -20.00
C LEU A 1034 -14.58 -41.44 -19.10
N LEU A 1035 -13.33 -41.04 -19.34
CA LEU A 1035 -12.22 -41.35 -18.44
C LEU A 1035 -12.32 -40.59 -17.11
N SER A 1036 -12.90 -39.38 -17.10
CA SER A 1036 -13.13 -38.61 -15.86
C SER A 1036 -13.97 -39.37 -14.83
N PRO A 1037 -15.21 -39.79 -15.13
CA PRO A 1037 -16.02 -40.57 -14.19
C PRO A 1037 -15.42 -41.95 -13.87
N LEU A 1038 -14.65 -42.56 -14.79
CA LEU A 1038 -13.90 -43.78 -14.49
C LEU A 1038 -12.79 -43.53 -13.45
N LEU A 1039 -12.03 -42.44 -13.56
CA LEU A 1039 -11.00 -42.07 -12.59
C LEU A 1039 -11.59 -41.68 -11.23
N GLU A 1040 -12.73 -40.97 -11.22
CA GLU A 1040 -13.45 -40.65 -9.97
C GLU A 1040 -13.95 -41.89 -9.24
N SER A 1041 -14.31 -42.95 -9.98
CA SER A 1041 -14.75 -44.23 -9.43
C SER A 1041 -13.60 -45.20 -9.14
N TRP A 1042 -12.36 -44.86 -9.52
CA TRP A 1042 -11.21 -45.75 -9.44
C TRP A 1042 -10.55 -45.71 -8.05
N ASN A 1043 -10.66 -46.80 -7.30
CA ASN A 1043 -10.01 -46.97 -5.99
C ASN A 1043 -8.58 -47.56 -6.08
N GLY A 1044 -8.09 -47.85 -7.29
CA GLY A 1044 -6.76 -48.43 -7.52
C GLY A 1044 -5.64 -47.40 -7.68
N ARG A 1045 -4.39 -47.87 -7.81
CA ARG A 1045 -3.27 -46.98 -8.11
C ARG A 1045 -3.40 -46.40 -9.52
N CYS A 1046 -3.36 -45.08 -9.64
CA CYS A 1046 -3.23 -44.38 -10.92
C CYS A 1046 -1.75 -44.09 -11.18
N VAL A 1047 -1.25 -44.44 -12.36
CA VAL A 1047 0.12 -44.13 -12.78
C VAL A 1047 0.03 -43.19 -13.98
N VAL A 1048 0.40 -41.93 -13.74
CA VAL A 1048 0.46 -40.91 -14.80
C VAL A 1048 1.81 -41.02 -15.49
N VAL A 1049 1.80 -41.37 -16.78
CA VAL A 1049 3.00 -41.43 -17.61
C VAL A 1049 3.01 -40.22 -18.54
N THR A 1050 3.82 -39.21 -18.21
CA THR A 1050 3.97 -38.01 -19.03
C THR A 1050 4.98 -38.26 -20.16
N SER A 1051 4.52 -38.28 -21.41
CA SER A 1051 5.40 -38.38 -22.59
C SER A 1051 5.53 -37.03 -23.28
N MET A 1052 6.67 -36.36 -23.11
CA MET A 1052 7.01 -35.15 -23.85
C MET A 1052 7.61 -35.53 -25.21
N GLY A 1053 6.76 -35.95 -26.16
CA GLY A 1053 7.20 -36.30 -27.51
C GLY A 1053 6.06 -36.79 -28.42
N LYS A 1054 5.72 -35.95 -29.41
CA LYS A 1054 4.63 -36.07 -30.40
C LYS A 1054 3.23 -36.21 -29.81
N GLN A 1055 2.55 -35.06 -29.75
CA GLN A 1055 1.18 -34.84 -29.28
C GLN A 1055 1.02 -35.16 -27.80
N SER A 1056 1.06 -34.11 -27.00
CA SER A 1056 0.68 -34.03 -25.59
C SER A 1056 -0.39 -35.05 -25.21
N THR A 1057 0.05 -36.14 -24.58
CA THR A 1057 -0.77 -36.91 -23.62
C THR A 1057 -1.16 -36.03 -22.46
#